data_AF-A0A7V9CBE2-F1
#
_entry.id   AF-A0A7V9CBE2-F1
#
_cell.length_a   1.000
_cell.length_b   1.000
_cell.length_c   1.000
_cell.angle_alpha   90.00
_cell.angle_beta   90.00
_cell.angle_gamma   90.00
#
_symmetry.space_group_name_H-M   'P 1'
#
loop_
_entity.id
_entity.type
_entity.pdbx_description
1 polymer ?
#
loop_
_entity_poly.entity_id
_entity_poly.type
_entity_poly.pdbx_seq_one_letter_code
_entity_poly.pdbx_strand_id
1 'polypeptide(L)'
;MKVAVTGCASDFATAVLPRLGADPEIEGIVGIDRREPRAGHDKLRFEREDVRSPRLEQLFGGCDAVIHLAFVVREIKDKALTHDVNIGGSRNVLEAAAAAGVGRLVIASSVSAYGSHPDHPRPVDESVFPRGNPDLYYFHDKAEVEHYVEWWQRRNQDSELEIALLRPVVIFGEGFSNPVIDLITGPVAPVPRSGLEFQLLHGEDMADAFHRLAKGGPTGTFNLAPEDHVTIAELAEIHGQRVVGVPAALARPALDAGFALGVTGGSREWLAEHQAIVSSARLQSETGWRPSMTTREAAHALLLQSRRPILSSRGELHRREVAEAALAPATAAMRRWCELVPAMREATGGPEGFDAILERLEHDFLPFRSGEVHLEVHSCEDDAAPTVVFSHGLGDHSRFLTAASGGLRERGFNVVAMDRPGHGISQGRRGDAPFETSLDVIEASVRYARERFAGPVALAGASLGGILSWYALTREIDVDVAVCQNIAHPDVHHDPAMRYKRPLLRAIARAAPHAPVPGKQLADYEAMTSDPRIDAYFADEQDPLRCTTSTARSVSSFLEFEPARDWSELTTPALVVVGSADGAVTPEFTREAFEASAHPHAELRVLDGVSHMLFHEHLPLGIETIASYVSQRLGSPAAV
;
A
#
# COMPACT_ATOMS: atom_id res chain seq x y z
N MET A 1 29.75 13.93 -1.08
CA MET A 1 28.88 15.03 -1.58
C MET A 1 27.92 15.50 -0.48
N LYS A 2 27.62 16.80 -0.39
CA LYS A 2 26.61 17.40 0.50
C LYS A 2 25.45 18.01 -0.29
N VAL A 3 24.21 17.76 0.15
CA VAL A 3 23.00 18.20 -0.56
C VAL A 3 22.11 19.03 0.36
N ALA A 4 21.69 20.22 -0.06
CA ALA A 4 20.63 20.97 0.61
C ALA A 4 19.26 20.62 0.01
N VAL A 5 18.24 20.42 0.83
CA VAL A 5 16.87 20.13 0.39
C VAL A 5 15.92 21.14 1.02
N THR A 6 15.44 22.09 0.21
CA THR A 6 14.38 22.99 0.66
C THR A 6 13.02 22.32 0.50
N GLY A 7 12.09 22.59 1.41
CA GLY A 7 10.82 21.88 1.44
C GLY A 7 11.00 20.46 1.98
N CYS A 8 11.92 20.24 2.91
CA CYS A 8 12.23 18.92 3.46
C CYS A 8 11.07 18.30 4.26
N ALA A 9 9.99 19.04 4.53
CA ALA A 9 8.75 18.52 5.11
C ALA A 9 7.63 18.32 4.06
N SER A 10 7.91 18.52 2.77
CA SER A 10 6.96 18.31 1.67
C SER A 10 6.60 16.83 1.44
N ASP A 11 5.59 16.58 0.61
CA ASP A 11 5.25 15.23 0.13
C ASP A 11 6.39 14.65 -0.71
N PHE A 12 7.07 15.47 -1.52
CA PHE A 12 8.18 14.95 -2.32
C PHE A 12 9.37 14.53 -1.47
N ALA A 13 9.59 15.23 -0.35
CA ALA A 13 10.68 14.94 0.56
C ALA A 13 10.53 13.59 1.28
N THR A 14 9.32 13.02 1.39
CA THR A 14 9.13 11.71 2.03
C THR A 14 9.78 10.58 1.25
N ALA A 15 9.88 10.71 -0.09
CA ALA A 15 10.60 9.76 -0.95
C ALA A 15 12.05 10.22 -1.24
N VAL A 16 12.29 11.53 -1.43
CA VAL A 16 13.62 12.05 -1.76
C VAL A 16 14.60 11.88 -0.61
N LEU A 17 14.23 12.19 0.64
CA LEU A 17 15.17 12.14 1.77
C LEU A 17 15.68 10.73 2.07
N PRO A 18 14.85 9.67 2.13
CA PRO A 18 15.34 8.30 2.28
C PRO A 18 16.30 7.88 1.16
N ARG A 19 15.96 8.19 -0.10
CA ARG A 19 16.81 7.90 -1.27
C ARG A 19 18.20 8.56 -1.15
N LEU A 20 18.23 9.84 -0.76
CA LEU A 20 19.50 10.55 -0.53
C LEU A 20 20.26 9.98 0.67
N GLY A 21 19.56 9.62 1.75
CA GLY A 21 20.15 9.08 2.96
C GLY A 21 20.83 7.74 2.75
N ALA A 22 20.19 6.85 1.99
CA ALA A 22 20.68 5.52 1.66
C ALA A 22 21.92 5.53 0.75
N ASP A 23 22.18 6.62 0.03
CA ASP A 23 23.33 6.72 -0.87
C ASP A 23 24.64 6.96 -0.09
N PRO A 24 25.63 6.03 -0.14
CA PRO A 24 26.90 6.20 0.56
C PRO A 24 27.75 7.38 0.06
N GLU A 25 27.55 7.86 -1.17
CA GLU A 25 28.28 9.02 -1.73
C GLU A 25 27.74 10.37 -1.21
N ILE A 26 26.55 10.37 -0.61
CA ILE A 26 25.98 11.53 0.09
C ILE A 26 26.42 11.45 1.55
N GLU A 27 27.26 12.41 1.95
CA GLU A 27 27.85 12.50 3.28
C GLU A 27 26.98 13.28 4.26
N GLY A 28 26.12 14.17 3.76
CA GLY A 28 25.26 15.00 4.59
C GLY A 28 24.16 15.71 3.82
N ILE A 29 23.02 15.87 4.49
CA ILE A 29 21.82 16.51 3.94
C ILE A 29 21.45 17.69 4.85
N VAL A 30 21.31 18.88 4.28
CA VAL A 30 20.78 20.05 4.99
C VAL A 30 19.31 20.24 4.60
N GLY A 31 18.39 19.82 5.47
CA GLY A 31 16.95 19.97 5.26
C GLY A 31 16.46 21.34 5.73
N ILE A 32 15.79 22.08 4.87
CA ILE A 32 15.31 23.44 5.14
C ILE A 32 13.80 23.50 4.94
N ASP A 33 13.05 23.74 6.01
CA ASP A 33 11.60 23.94 5.97
C ASP A 33 11.13 24.65 7.25
N ARG A 34 9.94 25.24 7.23
CA ARG A 34 9.32 25.84 8.44
C ARG A 34 8.79 24.76 9.38
N ARG A 35 8.51 23.58 8.85
CA ARG A 35 7.99 22.40 9.56
C ARG A 35 9.08 21.34 9.67
N GLU A 36 8.98 20.50 10.69
CA GLU A 36 9.88 19.36 10.80
C GLU A 36 9.65 18.36 9.65
N PRO A 37 10.71 17.73 9.14
CA PRO A 37 10.61 16.73 8.09
C PRO A 37 9.83 15.52 8.60
N ARG A 38 9.03 14.91 7.71
CA ARG A 38 8.26 13.69 8.04
C ARG A 38 9.08 12.41 7.92
N ALA A 39 10.13 12.45 7.10
CA ALA A 39 11.11 11.38 6.96
C ALA A 39 12.45 11.85 7.53
N GLY A 40 13.06 11.00 8.37
CA GLY A 40 14.35 11.26 8.99
C GLY A 40 15.46 10.38 8.41
N HIS A 41 16.71 10.80 8.59
CA HIS A 41 17.90 9.99 8.32
C HIS A 41 19.06 10.51 9.17
N ASP A 42 20.02 9.66 9.54
CA ASP A 42 21.18 10.06 10.36
C ASP A 42 22.06 11.14 9.69
N LYS A 43 21.96 11.24 8.36
CA LYS A 43 22.66 12.24 7.54
C LYS A 43 21.92 13.58 7.45
N LEU A 44 20.69 13.66 7.96
CA LEU A 44 19.83 14.84 7.84
C LEU A 44 20.04 15.81 9.01
N ARG A 45 20.52 17.01 8.71
CA ARG A 45 20.48 18.16 9.61
C ARG A 45 19.31 19.06 9.23
N PHE A 46 18.35 19.22 10.13
CA PHE A 46 17.18 20.07 9.92
C PHE A 46 17.44 21.53 10.38
N GLU A 47 17.08 22.48 9.53
CA GLU A 47 17.13 23.92 9.77
C GLU A 47 15.71 24.49 9.59
N ARG A 48 15.15 25.03 10.67
CA ARG A 48 13.81 25.62 10.65
C ARG A 48 13.84 27.02 10.05
N GLU A 49 13.66 27.13 8.74
CA GLU A 49 13.76 28.39 8.00
C GLU A 49 12.72 28.49 6.85
N ASP A 50 12.46 29.73 6.42
CA ASP A 50 11.58 30.02 5.27
C ASP A 50 12.43 30.26 4.02
N VAL A 51 11.96 29.82 2.85
CA VAL A 51 12.70 29.97 1.58
C VAL A 51 12.85 31.43 1.12
N ARG A 52 12.16 32.37 1.74
CA ARG A 52 12.34 33.81 1.51
C ARG A 52 13.42 34.43 2.42
N SER A 53 14.02 33.63 3.30
CA SER A 53 15.04 34.09 4.25
C SER A 53 16.36 34.42 3.55
N PRO A 54 17.04 35.53 3.90
CA PRO A 54 18.38 35.82 3.38
C PRO A 54 19.43 34.85 3.93
N ARG A 55 19.10 34.04 4.95
CA ARG A 55 20.01 33.03 5.53
C ARG A 55 20.28 31.86 4.59
N LEU A 56 19.53 31.71 3.49
CA LEU A 56 19.71 30.59 2.56
C LEU A 56 21.13 30.50 2.01
N GLU A 57 21.77 31.63 1.67
CA GLU A 57 23.15 31.65 1.17
C GLU A 57 24.11 30.99 2.18
N GLN A 58 23.98 31.34 3.46
CA GLN A 58 24.77 30.74 4.55
C GLN A 58 24.49 29.24 4.67
N LEU A 59 23.22 28.82 4.55
CA LEU A 59 22.82 27.42 4.71
C LEU A 59 23.24 26.54 3.53
N PHE A 60 23.34 27.12 2.33
CA PHE A 60 23.85 26.46 1.14
C PHE A 60 25.37 26.41 1.09
N GLY A 61 26.06 27.22 1.90
CA GLY A 61 27.51 27.23 1.99
C GLY A 61 28.11 25.83 2.25
N GLY A 62 28.93 25.37 1.32
CA GLY A 62 29.59 24.05 1.37
C GLY A 62 28.71 22.87 0.93
N CYS A 63 27.53 23.11 0.37
CA CYS A 63 26.73 22.11 -0.33
C CYS A 63 27.14 22.05 -1.81
N ASP A 64 27.22 20.84 -2.37
CA ASP A 64 27.55 20.61 -3.77
C ASP A 64 26.31 20.77 -4.67
N ALA A 65 25.12 20.43 -4.14
CA ALA A 65 23.84 20.61 -4.82
C ALA A 65 22.73 21.10 -3.89
N VAL A 66 21.74 21.78 -4.47
CA VAL A 66 20.45 22.10 -3.85
C VAL A 66 19.32 21.40 -4.60
N ILE A 67 18.41 20.75 -3.88
CA ILE A 67 17.12 20.27 -4.37
C ILE A 67 16.03 21.18 -3.82
N HIS A 68 15.28 21.84 -4.72
CA HIS A 68 14.21 22.76 -4.37
C HIS A 68 12.83 22.12 -4.49
N LEU A 69 12.27 21.69 -3.35
CA LEU A 69 10.93 21.09 -3.25
C LEU A 69 9.90 22.02 -2.57
N ALA A 70 10.34 23.13 -1.98
CA ALA A 70 9.46 24.04 -1.26
C ALA A 70 8.48 24.74 -2.22
N PHE A 71 7.20 24.38 -2.13
CA PHE A 71 6.14 25.00 -2.93
C PHE A 71 4.79 24.84 -2.21
N VAL A 72 3.96 25.87 -2.22
CA VAL A 72 2.58 25.83 -1.72
C VAL A 72 1.70 25.28 -2.84
N VAL A 73 1.36 24.00 -2.73
CA VAL A 73 0.50 23.26 -3.68
C VAL A 73 -0.95 23.19 -3.20
N ARG A 74 -1.17 23.01 -1.90
CA ARG A 74 -2.53 23.02 -1.34
C ARG A 74 -3.08 24.43 -1.37
N GLU A 75 -4.32 24.52 -1.81
CA GLU A 75 -4.99 25.80 -1.97
C GLU A 75 -5.16 26.50 -0.62
N ILE A 76 -4.45 27.61 -0.43
CA ILE A 76 -4.68 28.54 0.68
C ILE A 76 -5.48 29.76 0.19
N LYS A 77 -6.24 30.37 1.10
CA LYS A 77 -7.10 31.52 0.79
C LYS A 77 -6.31 32.77 0.39
N ASP A 78 -5.15 32.98 1.01
CA ASP A 78 -4.27 34.11 0.71
C ASP A 78 -3.36 33.82 -0.49
N LYS A 79 -3.82 34.18 -1.69
CA LYS A 79 -3.07 33.96 -2.93
C LYS A 79 -1.81 34.82 -3.01
N ALA A 80 -1.78 36.01 -2.40
CA ALA A 80 -0.60 36.87 -2.42
C ALA A 80 0.54 36.22 -1.64
N LEU A 81 0.24 35.65 -0.47
CA LEU A 81 1.21 34.85 0.28
C LEU A 81 1.68 33.63 -0.51
N THR A 82 0.78 32.95 -1.22
CA THR A 82 1.14 31.82 -2.10
C THR A 82 2.15 32.25 -3.17
N HIS A 83 1.86 33.31 -3.91
CA HIS A 83 2.75 33.82 -4.96
C HIS A 83 4.12 34.26 -4.40
N ASP A 84 4.13 34.94 -3.26
CA ASP A 84 5.37 35.38 -2.61
C ASP A 84 6.25 34.19 -2.19
N VAL A 85 5.66 33.13 -1.64
CA VAL A 85 6.39 31.90 -1.31
C VAL A 85 6.83 31.14 -2.57
N ASN A 86 5.92 30.90 -3.50
CA ASN A 86 6.17 30.09 -4.69
C ASN A 86 7.16 30.76 -5.64
N ILE A 87 6.90 32.00 -6.03
CA ILE A 87 7.72 32.73 -7.00
C ILE A 87 8.88 33.40 -6.26
N GLY A 88 8.60 34.21 -5.24
CA GLY A 88 9.62 34.95 -4.49
C GLY A 88 10.62 34.01 -3.79
N GLY A 89 10.12 32.97 -3.13
CA GLY A 89 10.96 31.94 -2.51
C GLY A 89 11.81 31.17 -3.51
N SER A 90 11.27 30.75 -4.66
CA SER A 90 12.05 30.07 -5.72
C SER A 90 13.16 30.97 -6.27
N ARG A 91 12.88 32.26 -6.48
CA ARG A 91 13.89 33.25 -6.90
C ARG A 91 15.01 33.36 -5.89
N ASN A 92 14.67 33.51 -4.62
CA ASN A 92 15.66 33.61 -3.54
C ASN A 92 16.52 32.34 -3.43
N VAL A 93 15.93 31.15 -3.60
CA VAL A 93 16.69 29.88 -3.62
C VAL A 93 17.70 29.85 -4.77
N LEU A 94 17.29 30.24 -5.99
CA LEU A 94 18.18 30.29 -7.14
C LEU A 94 19.33 31.28 -6.92
N GLU A 95 19.02 32.50 -6.49
CA GLU A 95 20.02 33.54 -6.25
C GLU A 95 20.99 33.15 -5.11
N ALA A 96 20.47 32.60 -4.01
CA ALA A 96 21.29 32.14 -2.90
C ALA A 96 22.17 30.94 -3.25
N ALA A 97 21.69 29.99 -4.06
CA ALA A 97 22.49 28.85 -4.51
C ALA A 97 23.66 29.32 -5.38
N ALA A 98 23.41 30.26 -6.30
CA ALA A 98 24.46 30.86 -7.11
C ALA A 98 25.49 31.64 -6.27
N ALA A 99 25.01 32.47 -5.33
CA ALA A 99 25.88 33.26 -4.44
C ALA A 99 26.75 32.39 -3.52
N ALA A 100 26.20 31.27 -3.03
CA ALA A 100 26.92 30.31 -2.19
C ALA A 100 27.92 29.44 -2.97
N GLY A 101 28.00 29.57 -4.31
CA GLY A 101 28.88 28.77 -5.16
C GLY A 101 28.47 27.30 -5.26
N VAL A 102 27.17 27.01 -5.15
CA VAL A 102 26.67 25.64 -5.33
C VAL A 102 26.87 25.24 -6.79
N GLY A 103 27.38 24.03 -7.03
CA GLY A 103 27.61 23.54 -8.40
C GLY A 103 26.31 23.21 -9.13
N ARG A 104 25.26 22.79 -8.40
CA ARG A 104 24.02 22.34 -9.00
C ARG A 104 22.74 22.67 -8.26
N LEU A 105 21.68 23.01 -9.01
CA LEU A 105 20.32 23.23 -8.50
C LEU A 105 19.30 22.39 -9.28
N VAL A 106 18.58 21.52 -8.57
CA VAL A 106 17.47 20.72 -9.12
C VAL A 106 16.15 21.25 -8.58
N ILE A 107 15.27 21.72 -9.45
CA ILE A 107 14.01 22.37 -9.07
C ILE A 107 12.82 21.47 -9.41
N ALA A 108 11.92 21.28 -8.43
CA ALA A 108 10.62 20.64 -8.66
C ALA A 108 9.67 21.59 -9.39
N SER A 109 9.59 21.49 -10.72
CA SER A 109 8.51 22.05 -11.52
C SER A 109 7.28 21.13 -11.50
N SER A 110 6.44 21.15 -12.54
CA SER A 110 5.24 20.33 -12.71
C SER A 110 4.83 20.35 -14.19
N VAL A 111 4.19 19.28 -14.67
CA VAL A 111 3.50 19.31 -15.97
C VAL A 111 2.44 20.42 -16.06
N SER A 112 1.93 20.89 -14.92
CA SER A 112 1.03 22.04 -14.84
C SER A 112 1.64 23.34 -15.38
N ALA A 113 2.97 23.46 -15.46
CA ALA A 113 3.63 24.61 -16.07
C ALA A 113 3.27 24.77 -17.56
N TYR A 114 2.91 23.68 -18.26
CA TYR A 114 2.43 23.74 -19.64
C TYR A 114 1.06 24.42 -19.79
N GLY A 115 0.30 24.57 -18.70
CA GLY A 115 -1.08 25.05 -18.73
C GLY A 115 -2.11 23.93 -18.98
N SER A 116 -3.38 24.29 -19.07
CA SER A 116 -4.46 23.41 -19.52
C SER A 116 -5.02 23.95 -20.82
N HIS A 117 -4.48 23.48 -21.95
CA HIS A 117 -4.78 24.01 -23.29
C HIS A 117 -5.15 22.87 -24.27
N PRO A 118 -6.16 23.05 -25.13
CA PRO A 118 -6.64 22.00 -26.04
C PRO A 118 -5.70 21.74 -27.23
N ASP A 119 -4.77 22.65 -27.51
CA ASP A 119 -3.86 22.63 -28.66
C ASP A 119 -2.48 22.01 -28.33
N HIS A 120 -2.32 21.40 -27.15
CA HIS A 120 -1.08 20.71 -26.80
C HIS A 120 -0.80 19.54 -27.75
N PRO A 121 0.46 19.35 -28.20
CA PRO A 121 0.85 18.12 -28.88
C PRO A 121 0.67 16.92 -27.95
N ARG A 122 0.52 15.73 -28.52
CA ARG A 122 0.34 14.48 -27.77
C ARG A 122 1.32 13.42 -28.27
N PRO A 123 2.39 13.10 -27.52
CA PRO A 123 2.76 13.67 -26.22
C PRO A 123 3.36 15.08 -26.31
N VAL A 124 3.34 15.81 -25.19
CA VAL A 124 4.09 17.05 -24.97
C VAL A 124 5.53 16.71 -24.59
N ASP A 125 6.49 17.33 -25.26
CA ASP A 125 7.91 17.25 -24.91
C ASP A 125 8.42 18.59 -24.31
N GLU A 126 9.68 18.61 -23.91
CA GLU A 126 10.30 19.76 -23.26
C GLU A 126 10.58 20.95 -24.19
N SER A 127 10.38 20.79 -25.51
CA SER A 127 10.48 21.91 -26.47
C SER A 127 9.28 22.85 -26.41
N VAL A 128 8.15 22.38 -25.85
CA VAL A 128 6.95 23.19 -25.67
C VAL A 128 7.16 24.21 -24.55
N PHE A 129 6.84 25.46 -24.84
CA PHE A 129 6.96 26.54 -23.88
C PHE A 129 5.95 26.39 -22.72
N PRO A 130 6.36 26.55 -21.44
CA PRO A 130 5.46 26.49 -20.30
C PRO A 130 4.53 27.72 -20.30
N ARG A 131 3.36 27.62 -20.94
CA ARG A 131 2.41 28.73 -21.07
C ARG A 131 1.73 29.12 -19.75
N GLY A 132 1.69 28.21 -18.77
CA GLY A 132 0.90 28.36 -17.57
C GLY A 132 -0.60 28.52 -17.83
N ASN A 133 -1.33 28.92 -16.80
CA ASN A 133 -2.72 29.35 -16.92
C ASN A 133 -2.99 30.47 -15.90
N PRO A 134 -3.19 31.74 -16.33
CA PRO A 134 -3.37 32.86 -15.40
C PRO A 134 -4.56 32.72 -14.45
N ASP A 135 -5.61 32.02 -14.88
CA ASP A 135 -6.80 31.77 -14.07
C ASP A 135 -6.62 30.62 -13.05
N LEU A 136 -5.49 29.91 -13.09
CA LEU A 136 -5.17 28.80 -12.20
C LEU A 136 -3.83 29.06 -11.48
N TYR A 137 -3.85 29.48 -10.22
CA TYR A 137 -2.65 30.01 -9.54
C TYR A 137 -1.47 29.02 -9.57
N TYR A 138 -1.73 27.72 -9.39
CA TYR A 138 -0.68 26.70 -9.35
C TYR A 138 0.00 26.54 -10.72
N PHE A 139 -0.78 26.56 -11.79
CA PHE A 139 -0.28 26.45 -13.17
C PHE A 139 0.49 27.72 -13.55
N HIS A 140 -0.03 28.88 -13.16
CA HIS A 140 0.64 30.16 -13.32
C HIS A 140 1.99 30.19 -12.59
N ASP A 141 2.03 29.90 -11.29
CA ASP A 141 3.25 30.02 -10.49
C ASP A 141 4.33 29.06 -10.94
N LYS A 142 3.97 27.82 -11.31
CA LYS A 142 4.94 26.87 -11.88
C LYS A 142 5.54 27.38 -13.18
N ALA A 143 4.74 27.96 -14.07
CA ALA A 143 5.25 28.55 -15.30
C ALA A 143 6.15 29.78 -15.05
N GLU A 144 5.74 30.68 -14.14
CA GLU A 144 6.51 31.89 -13.79
C GLU A 144 7.88 31.57 -13.19
N VAL A 145 7.98 30.53 -12.37
CA VAL A 145 9.28 30.06 -11.85
C VAL A 145 10.17 29.60 -12.99
N GLU A 146 9.65 28.84 -13.94
CA GLU A 146 10.41 28.39 -15.11
C GLU A 146 10.85 29.55 -16.02
N HIS A 147 9.97 30.53 -16.26
CA HIS A 147 10.32 31.73 -17.02
C HIS A 147 11.44 32.53 -16.36
N TYR A 148 11.40 32.64 -15.02
CA TYR A 148 12.44 33.32 -14.27
C TYR A 148 13.78 32.56 -14.33
N VAL A 149 13.77 31.24 -14.19
CA VAL A 149 14.98 30.40 -14.33
C VAL A 149 15.59 30.58 -15.71
N GLU A 150 14.77 30.52 -16.77
CA GLU A 150 15.22 30.70 -18.15
C GLU A 150 15.81 32.11 -18.39
N TRP A 151 15.16 33.14 -17.85
CA TRP A 151 15.66 34.53 -17.88
C TRP A 151 16.99 34.67 -17.13
N TRP A 152 17.10 34.05 -15.95
CA TRP A 152 18.28 34.12 -15.10
C TRP A 152 19.47 33.44 -15.77
N GLN A 153 19.28 32.24 -16.34
CA GLN A 153 20.32 31.53 -17.08
C GLN A 153 20.85 32.34 -18.27
N ARG A 154 19.96 32.99 -19.03
CA ARG A 154 20.37 33.85 -20.16
C ARG A 154 21.21 35.05 -19.74
N ARG A 155 21.04 35.54 -18.50
CA ARG A 155 21.77 36.73 -17.99
C ARG A 155 23.03 36.39 -17.22
N ASN A 156 23.13 35.17 -16.70
CA ASN A 156 24.23 34.70 -15.89
C ASN A 156 24.98 33.57 -16.61
N GLN A 157 25.33 33.79 -17.89
CA GLN A 157 26.03 32.79 -18.71
C GLN A 157 27.43 32.44 -18.16
N ASP A 158 28.01 33.33 -17.35
CA ASP A 158 29.30 33.13 -16.68
C ASP A 158 29.16 32.38 -15.33
N SER A 159 27.93 32.03 -14.91
CA SER A 159 27.72 31.28 -13.68
C SER A 159 28.07 29.81 -13.87
N GLU A 160 28.77 29.23 -12.90
CA GLU A 160 29.06 27.79 -12.84
C GLU A 160 27.86 26.96 -12.33
N LEU A 161 26.75 27.61 -11.93
CA LEU A 161 25.57 26.91 -11.40
C LEU A 161 24.83 26.18 -12.52
N GLU A 162 24.86 24.85 -12.48
CA GLU A 162 24.08 23.98 -13.34
C GLU A 162 22.65 23.83 -12.82
N ILE A 163 21.64 23.98 -13.69
CA ILE A 163 20.24 23.94 -13.27
C ILE A 163 19.48 22.84 -14.04
N ALA A 164 18.72 22.04 -13.31
CA ALA A 164 17.78 21.07 -13.85
C ALA A 164 16.36 21.30 -13.32
N LEU A 165 15.37 21.26 -14.21
CA LEU A 165 13.95 21.41 -13.89
C LEU A 165 13.23 20.09 -14.15
N LEU A 166 12.61 19.51 -13.13
CA LEU A 166 11.78 18.30 -13.29
C LEU A 166 10.30 18.66 -13.34
N ARG A 167 9.58 18.19 -14.36
CA ARG A 167 8.12 18.34 -14.53
C ARG A 167 7.42 17.00 -14.26
N PRO A 168 7.25 16.61 -12.98
CA PRO A 168 6.46 15.44 -12.62
C PRO A 168 5.00 15.60 -13.00
N VAL A 169 4.39 14.48 -13.39
CA VAL A 169 2.93 14.29 -13.43
C VAL A 169 2.37 14.10 -12.01
N VAL A 170 1.12 13.64 -11.90
CA VAL A 170 0.54 13.34 -10.59
C VAL A 170 1.35 12.22 -9.92
N ILE A 171 1.89 12.53 -8.73
CA ILE A 171 2.65 11.57 -7.94
C ILE A 171 1.74 10.88 -6.93
N PHE A 172 1.91 9.58 -6.77
CA PHE A 172 1.29 8.81 -5.69
C PHE A 172 2.34 7.98 -4.93
N GLY A 173 1.97 7.55 -3.73
CA GLY A 173 2.81 6.75 -2.83
C GLY A 173 2.61 7.16 -1.38
N GLU A 174 3.38 6.54 -0.49
CA GLU A 174 3.30 6.81 0.95
C GLU A 174 3.65 8.28 1.28
N GLY A 175 2.78 8.94 2.04
CA GLY A 175 2.98 10.33 2.46
C GLY A 175 2.57 11.40 1.43
N PHE A 176 2.13 11.01 0.23
CA PHE A 176 1.61 11.92 -0.79
C PHE A 176 0.11 12.14 -0.63
N SER A 177 -0.35 13.39 -0.70
CA SER A 177 -1.77 13.71 -0.70
C SER A 177 -2.09 14.86 -1.64
N ASN A 178 -2.93 14.56 -2.64
CA ASN A 178 -3.26 15.43 -3.76
C ASN A 178 -4.78 15.42 -4.01
N PRO A 179 -5.45 16.58 -4.19
CA PRO A 179 -6.88 16.63 -4.54
C PRO A 179 -7.28 15.82 -5.79
N VAL A 180 -6.36 15.62 -6.74
CA VAL A 180 -6.60 14.76 -7.91
C VAL A 180 -6.73 13.29 -7.53
N ILE A 181 -5.95 12.83 -6.54
CA ILE A 181 -6.08 11.47 -5.99
C ILE A 181 -7.45 11.30 -5.35
N ASP A 182 -7.95 12.30 -4.61
CA ASP A 182 -9.28 12.24 -4.00
C ASP A 182 -10.39 12.10 -5.06
N LEU A 183 -10.23 12.74 -6.22
CA LEU A 183 -11.15 12.60 -7.36
C LEU A 183 -11.08 11.20 -8.00
N ILE A 184 -9.87 10.73 -8.33
CA ILE A 184 -9.66 9.43 -9.01
C ILE A 184 -10.12 8.26 -8.13
N THR A 185 -9.92 8.40 -6.82
CA THR A 185 -10.23 7.36 -5.84
C THR A 185 -11.58 7.58 -5.19
N GLY A 186 -12.33 8.65 -5.47
CA GLY A 186 -13.66 8.88 -4.88
C GLY A 186 -14.70 7.83 -5.31
N PRO A 187 -15.79 7.61 -4.56
CA PRO A 187 -16.86 6.70 -4.99
C PRO A 187 -17.70 7.29 -6.14
N VAL A 188 -17.67 8.61 -6.31
CA VAL A 188 -18.32 9.35 -7.38
C VAL A 188 -17.33 10.37 -7.94
N ALA A 189 -17.15 10.39 -9.26
CA ALA A 189 -16.34 11.39 -9.95
C ALA A 189 -17.22 12.30 -10.81
N PRO A 190 -17.50 13.54 -10.36
CA PRO A 190 -18.07 14.57 -11.22
C PRO A 190 -16.99 15.06 -12.20
N VAL A 191 -17.16 14.81 -13.50
CA VAL A 191 -16.15 15.16 -14.51
C VAL A 191 -16.76 15.97 -15.65
N PRO A 192 -15.95 16.81 -16.34
CA PRO A 192 -16.34 17.37 -17.63
C PRO A 192 -16.78 16.27 -18.60
N ARG A 193 -17.78 16.54 -19.43
CA ARG A 193 -18.25 15.57 -20.44
C ARG A 193 -17.19 15.18 -21.47
N SER A 194 -16.13 15.97 -21.60
CA SER A 194 -14.97 15.66 -22.45
C SER A 194 -14.13 14.49 -21.93
N GLY A 195 -14.34 14.03 -20.69
CA GLY A 195 -13.46 13.07 -20.02
C GLY A 195 -12.24 13.76 -19.40
N LEU A 196 -11.52 13.00 -18.58
CA LEU A 196 -10.23 13.39 -17.98
C LEU A 196 -9.27 12.22 -18.09
N GLU A 197 -8.02 12.55 -18.38
CA GLU A 197 -6.91 11.60 -18.56
C GLU A 197 -5.75 12.03 -17.66
N PHE A 198 -5.03 11.06 -17.12
CA PHE A 198 -3.93 11.28 -16.19
C PHE A 198 -2.76 10.36 -16.50
N GLN A 199 -1.57 10.83 -16.17
CA GLN A 199 -0.39 10.00 -15.94
C GLN A 199 -0.10 9.99 -14.44
N LEU A 200 0.19 8.80 -13.90
CA LEU A 200 0.44 8.59 -12.48
C LEU A 200 1.85 8.03 -12.32
N LEU A 201 2.68 8.68 -11.51
CA LEU A 201 4.05 8.24 -11.27
C LEU A 201 4.23 7.89 -9.79
N HIS A 202 4.96 6.81 -9.52
CA HIS A 202 5.30 6.41 -8.16
C HIS A 202 6.34 7.36 -7.54
N GLY A 203 6.19 7.67 -6.25
CA GLY A 203 7.06 8.60 -5.52
C GLY A 203 8.55 8.22 -5.54
N GLU A 204 8.86 6.92 -5.53
CA GLU A 204 10.26 6.43 -5.61
C GLU A 204 10.90 6.68 -6.97
N ASP A 205 10.13 6.56 -8.06
CA ASP A 205 10.64 6.85 -9.41
C ASP A 205 10.96 8.34 -9.56
N MET A 206 10.13 9.19 -8.96
CA MET A 206 10.40 10.62 -8.85
C MET A 206 11.65 10.89 -8.02
N ALA A 207 11.79 10.26 -6.85
CA ALA A 207 12.96 10.41 -6.00
C ALA A 207 14.26 9.99 -6.72
N ASP A 208 14.22 8.90 -7.49
CA ASP A 208 15.35 8.44 -8.32
C ASP A 208 15.74 9.49 -9.38
N ALA A 209 14.78 10.14 -10.03
CA ALA A 209 15.06 11.21 -10.98
C ALA A 209 15.74 12.41 -10.31
N PHE A 210 15.22 12.90 -9.17
CA PHE A 210 15.85 14.00 -8.41
C PHE A 210 17.27 13.63 -7.96
N HIS A 211 17.46 12.40 -7.51
CA HIS A 211 18.75 11.88 -7.06
C HIS A 211 19.79 11.84 -8.19
N ARG A 212 19.44 11.28 -9.35
CA ARG A 212 20.32 11.25 -10.54
C ARG A 212 20.70 12.66 -11.00
N LEU A 213 19.73 13.56 -11.06
CA LEU A 213 19.99 14.93 -11.46
C LEU A 213 20.79 15.69 -10.41
N ALA A 214 20.67 15.42 -9.12
CA ALA A 214 21.52 16.06 -8.12
C ALA A 214 22.99 15.61 -8.22
N LYS A 215 23.24 14.35 -8.62
CA LYS A 215 24.57 13.71 -8.61
C LYS A 215 25.42 13.84 -9.89
N GLY A 216 25.05 14.71 -10.82
CA GLY A 216 25.83 14.87 -12.05
C GLY A 216 25.09 14.50 -13.35
N GLY A 217 23.78 14.24 -13.32
CA GLY A 217 22.94 14.12 -14.52
C GLY A 217 22.95 15.36 -15.44
N PRO A 218 22.20 15.34 -16.55
CA PRO A 218 22.14 16.47 -17.49
C PRO A 218 21.40 17.69 -16.93
N THR A 219 21.55 18.84 -17.59
CA THR A 219 20.91 20.11 -17.25
C THR A 219 19.75 20.46 -18.18
N GLY A 220 18.95 21.44 -17.75
CA GLY A 220 17.74 21.89 -18.46
C GLY A 220 16.47 21.21 -17.94
N THR A 221 15.42 21.23 -18.75
CA THR A 221 14.09 20.76 -18.34
C THR A 221 13.81 19.33 -18.77
N PHE A 222 13.17 18.56 -17.90
CA PHE A 222 12.84 17.15 -18.08
C PHE A 222 11.42 16.85 -17.63
N ASN A 223 10.64 16.23 -18.50
CA ASN A 223 9.35 15.64 -18.15
C ASN A 223 9.56 14.34 -17.39
N LEU A 224 8.64 14.06 -16.46
CA LEU A 224 8.75 12.94 -15.55
C LEU A 224 7.40 12.26 -15.38
N ALA A 225 7.18 11.21 -16.18
CA ALA A 225 5.94 10.44 -16.31
C ALA A 225 6.18 9.03 -16.91
N PRO A 226 5.30 8.05 -16.63
CA PRO A 226 5.20 6.83 -17.44
C PRO A 226 4.70 7.11 -18.86
N GLU A 227 4.91 6.18 -19.79
CA GLU A 227 4.56 6.38 -21.21
C GLU A 227 3.06 6.28 -21.48
N ASP A 228 2.33 5.46 -20.72
CA ASP A 228 0.90 5.28 -20.82
C ASP A 228 0.12 6.26 -19.94
N HIS A 229 -1.19 6.30 -20.13
CA HIS A 229 -2.13 7.12 -19.37
C HIS A 229 -3.40 6.33 -19.06
N VAL A 230 -4.19 6.83 -18.12
CA VAL A 230 -5.50 6.29 -17.76
C VAL A 230 -6.58 7.36 -17.81
N THR A 231 -7.79 6.96 -18.16
CA THR A 231 -8.98 7.84 -18.12
C THR A 231 -9.80 7.61 -16.85
N ILE A 232 -10.64 8.57 -16.47
CA ILE A 232 -11.63 8.36 -15.39
C ILE A 232 -12.59 7.20 -15.71
N ALA A 233 -12.91 6.98 -16.98
CA ALA A 233 -13.79 5.88 -17.36
C ALA A 233 -13.12 4.52 -17.08
N GLU A 234 -11.84 4.38 -17.40
CA GLU A 234 -11.08 3.17 -17.09
C GLU A 234 -10.91 2.98 -15.58
N LEU A 235 -10.62 4.04 -14.82
CA LEU A 235 -10.59 3.98 -13.36
C LEU A 235 -11.93 3.52 -12.78
N ALA A 236 -13.04 3.99 -13.35
CA ALA A 236 -14.37 3.55 -12.97
C ALA A 236 -14.65 2.08 -13.28
N GLU A 237 -14.13 1.56 -14.39
CA GLU A 237 -14.17 0.13 -14.71
C GLU A 237 -13.33 -0.70 -13.73
N ILE A 238 -12.16 -0.19 -13.31
CA ILE A 238 -11.26 -0.87 -12.37
C ILE A 238 -11.91 -1.01 -11.00
N HIS A 239 -12.41 0.06 -10.37
CA HIS A 239 -12.87 0.02 -8.96
C HIS A 239 -14.37 0.23 -8.73
N GLY A 240 -15.15 0.44 -9.79
CA GLY A 240 -16.60 0.62 -9.71
C GLY A 240 -17.03 2.05 -9.32
N GLN A 241 -16.21 3.05 -9.64
CA GLN A 241 -16.55 4.46 -9.46
C GLN A 241 -17.80 4.84 -10.27
N ARG A 242 -18.67 5.67 -9.71
CA ARG A 242 -19.76 6.28 -10.48
C ARG A 242 -19.29 7.58 -11.13
N VAL A 243 -19.19 7.58 -12.46
CA VAL A 243 -18.83 8.79 -13.23
C VAL A 243 -20.09 9.61 -13.53
N VAL A 244 -20.05 10.91 -13.23
CA VAL A 244 -21.16 11.84 -13.48
C VAL A 244 -20.66 12.98 -14.36
N GLY A 245 -21.17 13.07 -15.59
CA GLY A 245 -20.81 14.14 -16.52
C GLY A 245 -21.47 15.48 -16.17
N VAL A 246 -20.68 16.49 -15.81
CA VAL A 246 -21.13 17.83 -15.43
C VAL A 246 -20.73 18.86 -16.50
N PRO A 247 -21.64 19.76 -16.94
CA PRO A 247 -21.24 20.89 -17.77
C PRO A 247 -20.24 21.79 -17.03
N ALA A 248 -19.10 22.10 -17.66
CA ALA A 248 -18.02 22.88 -17.03
C ALA A 248 -18.49 24.22 -16.43
N ALA A 249 -19.44 24.89 -17.10
CA ALA A 249 -20.03 26.14 -16.65
C ALA A 249 -20.76 26.04 -15.30
N LEU A 250 -21.26 24.86 -14.93
CA LEU A 250 -21.91 24.60 -13.64
C LEU A 250 -20.92 24.06 -12.60
N ALA A 251 -19.89 23.31 -13.03
CA ALA A 251 -18.91 22.70 -12.15
C ALA A 251 -18.04 23.74 -11.41
N ARG A 252 -17.53 24.75 -12.14
CA ARG A 252 -16.64 25.78 -11.57
C ARG A 252 -17.25 26.58 -10.41
N PRO A 253 -18.43 27.23 -10.55
CA PRO A 253 -19.03 27.98 -9.44
C PRO A 253 -19.44 27.07 -8.27
N ALA A 254 -19.82 25.82 -8.53
CA ALA A 254 -20.16 24.85 -7.49
C ALA A 254 -18.93 24.44 -6.67
N LEU A 255 -17.79 24.18 -7.32
CA LEU A 255 -16.52 23.88 -6.65
C LEU A 255 -16.02 25.05 -5.80
N ASP A 256 -16.11 26.27 -6.32
CA ASP A 256 -15.73 27.47 -5.55
C ASP A 256 -16.61 27.69 -4.33
N ALA A 257 -17.94 27.57 -4.48
CA ALA A 257 -18.87 27.69 -3.38
C ALA A 257 -18.61 26.59 -2.34
N GLY A 258 -18.38 25.36 -2.80
CA GLY A 258 -17.99 24.23 -1.95
C GLY A 258 -16.71 24.52 -1.16
N PHE A 259 -15.66 25.02 -1.82
CA PHE A 259 -14.39 25.34 -1.17
C PHE A 259 -14.51 26.51 -0.18
N ALA A 260 -15.24 27.57 -0.56
CA ALA A 260 -15.50 28.72 0.30
C ALA A 260 -16.25 28.33 1.59
N LEU A 261 -17.18 27.37 1.47
CA LEU A 261 -17.95 26.79 2.58
C LEU A 261 -17.19 25.68 3.33
N GLY A 262 -15.99 25.28 2.89
CA GLY A 262 -15.21 24.20 3.49
C GLY A 262 -15.74 22.79 3.23
N VAL A 263 -16.61 22.63 2.22
CA VAL A 263 -17.22 21.35 1.82
C VAL A 263 -16.31 20.55 0.89
N THR A 264 -15.50 21.21 0.05
CA THR A 264 -14.56 20.56 -0.88
C THR A 264 -13.11 20.87 -0.50
N GLY A 265 -12.18 19.97 -0.84
CA GLY A 265 -10.74 20.14 -0.60
C GLY A 265 -10.04 21.13 -1.55
N GLY A 266 -10.74 21.62 -2.57
CA GLY A 266 -10.23 22.57 -3.56
C GLY A 266 -11.35 23.23 -4.36
N SER A 267 -11.02 24.37 -4.98
CA SER A 267 -11.93 25.16 -5.83
C SER A 267 -11.81 24.79 -7.32
N ARG A 268 -12.29 25.65 -8.23
CA ARG A 268 -12.11 25.51 -9.70
C ARG A 268 -10.65 25.32 -10.14
N GLU A 269 -9.69 25.68 -9.29
CA GLU A 269 -8.25 25.57 -9.51
C GLU A 269 -7.80 24.17 -9.95
N TRP A 270 -8.52 23.14 -9.51
CA TRP A 270 -8.23 21.74 -9.81
C TRP A 270 -9.02 21.19 -10.99
N LEU A 271 -9.88 22.01 -11.63
CA LEU A 271 -10.67 21.63 -12.80
C LEU A 271 -9.93 21.99 -14.10
N ALA A 272 -8.82 21.31 -14.36
CA ALA A 272 -8.14 21.37 -15.65
C ALA A 272 -8.84 20.46 -16.67
N GLU A 273 -9.46 21.05 -17.69
CA GLU A 273 -10.18 20.30 -18.73
C GLU A 273 -9.24 19.58 -19.71
N HIS A 274 -7.98 20.02 -19.81
CA HIS A 274 -6.97 19.46 -20.70
C HIS A 274 -5.64 19.30 -19.96
N GLN A 275 -5.36 18.11 -19.44
CA GLN A 275 -4.04 17.80 -18.90
C GLN A 275 -3.05 17.48 -20.02
N ALA A 276 -1.83 18.00 -19.89
CA ALA A 276 -0.73 17.67 -20.78
C ALA A 276 -0.28 16.22 -20.52
N ILE A 277 -0.44 15.37 -21.53
CA ILE A 277 0.18 14.04 -21.55
C ILE A 277 1.60 14.21 -22.07
N VAL A 278 2.60 13.90 -21.26
CA VAL A 278 4.01 14.21 -21.52
C VAL A 278 4.82 12.97 -21.86
N SER A 279 5.95 13.16 -22.54
CA SER A 279 6.97 12.13 -22.79
C SER A 279 8.21 12.39 -21.94
N SER A 280 8.71 11.34 -21.27
CA SER A 280 9.97 11.37 -20.52
C SER A 280 11.19 10.94 -21.34
N ALA A 281 11.06 10.83 -22.67
CA ALA A 281 12.08 10.23 -23.54
C ALA A 281 13.46 10.86 -23.41
N ARG A 282 13.54 12.17 -23.18
CA ARG A 282 14.79 12.90 -22.98
C ARG A 282 15.50 12.48 -21.68
N LEU A 283 14.77 12.43 -20.57
CA LEU A 283 15.34 11.98 -19.30
C LEU A 283 15.82 10.53 -19.39
N GLN A 284 15.03 9.67 -20.05
CA GLN A 284 15.39 8.27 -20.25
C GLN A 284 16.69 8.12 -21.06
N SER A 285 16.84 8.86 -22.16
CA SER A 285 18.01 8.74 -23.04
C SER A 285 19.29 9.32 -22.42
N GLU A 286 19.17 10.40 -21.64
CA GLU A 286 20.33 11.09 -21.07
C GLU A 286 20.79 10.51 -19.71
N THR A 287 19.92 9.77 -19.00
CA THR A 287 20.23 9.27 -17.64
C THR A 287 20.03 7.77 -17.43
N GLY A 288 19.38 7.09 -18.38
CA GLY A 288 18.91 5.72 -18.22
C GLY A 288 17.78 5.55 -17.20
N TRP A 289 17.24 6.64 -16.65
CA TRP A 289 16.06 6.60 -15.78
C TRP A 289 14.88 5.98 -16.52
N ARG A 290 14.11 5.13 -15.83
CA ARG A 290 12.86 4.57 -16.33
C ARG A 290 11.85 4.49 -15.19
N PRO A 291 10.56 4.74 -15.44
CA PRO A 291 9.53 4.48 -14.45
C PRO A 291 9.52 2.98 -14.13
N SER A 292 9.39 2.62 -12.85
CA SER A 292 9.27 1.22 -12.45
C SER A 292 7.91 0.64 -12.82
N MET A 293 6.89 1.48 -12.95
CA MET A 293 5.50 1.08 -13.21
C MET A 293 4.88 1.96 -14.31
N THR A 294 3.99 1.36 -15.09
CA THR A 294 3.07 2.07 -15.97
C THR A 294 2.05 2.87 -15.15
N THR A 295 1.43 3.88 -15.76
CA THR A 295 0.33 4.63 -15.15
C THR A 295 -0.82 3.70 -14.73
N ARG A 296 -1.11 2.67 -15.53
CA ARG A 296 -2.17 1.71 -15.20
C ARG A 296 -1.83 0.84 -13.99
N GLU A 297 -0.60 0.33 -13.91
CA GLU A 297 -0.11 -0.41 -12.72
C GLU A 297 -0.12 0.50 -11.48
N ALA A 298 0.36 1.74 -11.63
CA ALA A 298 0.31 2.77 -10.61
C ALA A 298 -1.11 3.05 -10.10
N ALA A 299 -2.09 3.11 -11.02
CA ALA A 299 -3.49 3.30 -10.66
C ALA A 299 -4.02 2.16 -9.76
N HIS A 300 -3.67 0.90 -10.05
CA HIS A 300 -4.11 -0.24 -9.23
C HIS A 300 -3.52 -0.18 -7.82
N ALA A 301 -2.22 0.10 -7.68
CA ALA A 301 -1.59 0.28 -6.39
C ALA A 301 -2.21 1.46 -5.61
N LEU A 302 -2.42 2.61 -6.26
CA LEU A 302 -3.07 3.77 -5.66
C LEU A 302 -4.49 3.47 -5.16
N LEU A 303 -5.29 2.77 -5.97
CA LEU A 303 -6.67 2.44 -5.62
C LEU A 303 -6.72 1.54 -4.38
N LEU A 304 -5.87 0.52 -4.33
CA LEU A 304 -5.73 -0.35 -3.17
C LEU A 304 -5.28 0.42 -1.92
N GLN A 305 -4.26 1.27 -2.03
CA GLN A 305 -3.81 2.15 -0.95
C GLN A 305 -4.89 3.16 -0.50
N SER A 306 -5.86 3.44 -1.37
CA SER A 306 -7.01 4.31 -1.08
C SER A 306 -8.26 3.54 -0.64
N ARG A 307 -8.10 2.28 -0.19
CA ARG A 307 -9.16 1.38 0.28
C ARG A 307 -10.22 1.06 -0.78
N ARG A 308 -9.87 1.16 -2.06
CA ARG A 308 -10.76 0.83 -3.18
C ARG A 308 -10.59 -0.61 -3.63
N PRO A 309 -11.69 -1.29 -3.98
CA PRO A 309 -11.61 -2.62 -4.52
C PRO A 309 -11.00 -2.57 -5.93
N ILE A 310 -10.36 -3.67 -6.34
CA ILE A 310 -10.09 -3.93 -7.75
C ILE A 310 -11.14 -4.93 -8.23
N LEU A 311 -12.07 -4.47 -9.07
CA LEU A 311 -13.17 -5.25 -9.64
C LEU A 311 -12.83 -5.77 -11.04
N SER A 312 -11.93 -5.08 -11.73
CA SER A 312 -11.35 -5.54 -12.98
C SER A 312 -9.87 -5.17 -13.03
N SER A 313 -9.04 -6.17 -13.28
CA SER A 313 -7.63 -6.00 -13.68
C SER A 313 -7.20 -7.25 -14.44
N ARG A 314 -6.36 -7.10 -15.45
CA ARG A 314 -5.74 -8.19 -16.21
C ARG A 314 -4.22 -8.01 -16.20
N GLY A 315 -3.57 -8.62 -15.21
CA GLY A 315 -2.11 -8.69 -15.15
C GLY A 315 -1.40 -7.47 -14.56
N GLU A 316 -2.10 -6.37 -14.28
CA GLU A 316 -1.45 -5.14 -13.78
C GLU A 316 -0.87 -5.27 -12.36
N LEU A 317 -1.25 -6.27 -11.58
CA LEU A 317 -0.65 -6.54 -10.26
C LEU A 317 0.40 -7.66 -10.29
N HIS A 318 0.58 -8.35 -11.42
CA HIS A 318 1.42 -9.56 -11.50
C HIS A 318 2.92 -9.28 -11.37
N ARG A 319 3.33 -8.06 -11.70
CA ARG A 319 4.72 -7.65 -11.51
C ARG A 319 5.01 -7.40 -10.04
N ARG A 320 6.10 -7.98 -9.55
CA ARG A 320 6.57 -7.86 -8.16
C ARG A 320 6.65 -6.42 -7.68
N GLU A 321 7.22 -5.52 -8.48
CA GLU A 321 7.38 -4.12 -8.08
C GLU A 321 6.03 -3.44 -7.83
N VAL A 322 5.00 -3.84 -8.59
CA VAL A 322 3.64 -3.31 -8.47
C VAL A 322 2.93 -3.86 -7.24
N ALA A 323 3.02 -5.18 -7.01
CA ALA A 323 2.46 -5.83 -5.82
C ALA A 323 3.07 -5.24 -4.54
N GLU A 324 4.40 -5.08 -4.50
CA GLU A 324 5.08 -4.49 -3.34
C GLU A 324 4.77 -3.00 -3.16
N ALA A 325 4.60 -2.24 -4.25
CA ALA A 325 4.11 -0.86 -4.14
C ALA A 325 2.70 -0.83 -3.51
N ALA A 326 1.78 -1.70 -3.93
CA ALA A 326 0.46 -1.78 -3.32
C ALA A 326 0.51 -2.18 -1.83
N LEU A 327 1.41 -3.11 -1.47
CA LEU A 327 1.60 -3.64 -0.12
C LEU A 327 2.45 -2.74 0.79
N ALA A 328 3.06 -1.67 0.27
CA ALA A 328 4.00 -0.83 1.01
C ALA A 328 3.53 -0.38 2.41
N PRO A 329 2.27 0.08 2.62
CA PRO A 329 1.80 0.44 3.96
C PRO A 329 1.80 -0.73 4.95
N ALA A 330 1.38 -1.92 4.51
CA ALA A 330 1.40 -3.13 5.33
C ALA A 330 2.85 -3.59 5.60
N THR A 331 3.72 -3.51 4.59
CA THR A 331 5.15 -3.81 4.72
C THR A 331 5.84 -2.89 5.74
N ALA A 332 5.54 -1.58 5.73
CA ALA A 332 6.08 -0.63 6.70
C ALA A 332 5.65 -0.98 8.14
N ALA A 333 4.40 -1.40 8.32
CA ALA A 333 3.90 -1.86 9.62
C ALA A 333 4.62 -3.13 10.10
N MET A 334 4.78 -4.12 9.22
CA MET A 334 5.46 -5.37 9.55
C MET A 334 6.93 -5.15 9.90
N ARG A 335 7.64 -4.26 9.18
CA ARG A 335 9.01 -3.83 9.54
C ARG A 335 9.07 -3.25 10.94
N ARG A 336 8.14 -2.33 11.26
CA ARG A 336 8.06 -1.71 12.57
C ARG A 336 7.78 -2.74 13.67
N TRP A 337 6.96 -3.75 13.41
CA TRP A 337 6.75 -4.84 14.37
C TRP A 337 7.96 -5.75 14.51
N CYS A 338 8.68 -6.05 13.44
CA CYS A 338 9.97 -6.77 13.51
C CYS A 338 11.02 -5.99 14.32
N GLU A 339 10.94 -4.66 14.40
CA GLU A 339 11.80 -3.86 15.26
C GLU A 339 11.35 -3.89 16.73
N LEU A 340 10.04 -3.71 16.96
CA LEU A 340 9.50 -3.37 18.27
C LEU A 340 8.92 -4.56 19.04
N VAL A 341 8.41 -5.59 18.39
CA VAL A 341 7.77 -6.76 19.03
C VAL A 341 8.84 -7.84 19.26
N PRO A 342 9.15 -8.22 20.53
CA PRO A 342 10.28 -9.10 20.82
C PRO A 342 10.26 -10.44 20.09
N ALA A 343 9.11 -11.13 20.06
CA ALA A 343 8.98 -12.42 19.39
C ALA A 343 9.17 -12.32 17.87
N MET A 344 8.69 -11.24 17.25
CA MET A 344 8.92 -11.01 15.82
C MET A 344 10.39 -10.70 15.54
N ARG A 345 11.00 -9.83 16.34
CA ARG A 345 12.43 -9.51 16.23
C ARG A 345 13.32 -10.73 16.37
N GLU A 346 13.00 -11.62 17.31
CA GLU A 346 13.70 -12.89 17.51
C GLU A 346 13.59 -13.79 16.29
N ALA A 347 12.37 -13.98 15.77
CA ALA A 347 12.12 -14.86 14.63
C ALA A 347 12.70 -14.34 13.31
N THR A 348 12.72 -13.02 13.09
CA THR A 348 13.15 -12.43 11.82
C THR A 348 14.56 -11.86 11.86
N GLY A 349 15.20 -11.73 13.02
CA GLY A 349 16.45 -10.97 13.17
C GLY A 349 16.27 -9.45 13.09
N GLY A 350 15.03 -8.94 13.12
CA GLY A 350 14.71 -7.53 13.00
C GLY A 350 14.28 -7.11 11.58
N PRO A 351 14.19 -5.79 11.31
CA PRO A 351 13.73 -5.28 10.01
C PRO A 351 14.57 -5.77 8.82
N GLU A 352 15.89 -5.87 8.98
CA GLU A 352 16.82 -6.32 7.94
C GLU A 352 16.57 -7.77 7.52
N GLY A 353 16.29 -8.66 8.47
CA GLY A 353 15.96 -10.05 8.13
C GLY A 353 14.55 -10.21 7.60
N PHE A 354 13.60 -9.34 7.99
CA PHE A 354 12.30 -9.26 7.31
C PHE A 354 12.44 -8.82 5.85
N ASP A 355 13.31 -7.86 5.55
CA ASP A 355 13.62 -7.46 4.17
C ASP A 355 14.24 -8.61 3.38
N ALA A 356 15.13 -9.38 3.98
CA ALA A 356 15.66 -10.59 3.36
C ALA A 356 14.58 -11.67 3.11
N ILE A 357 13.50 -11.72 3.91
CA ILE A 357 12.35 -12.59 3.62
C ILE A 357 11.64 -12.08 2.36
N LEU A 358 11.36 -10.78 2.28
CA LEU A 358 10.70 -10.15 1.14
C LEU A 358 11.49 -10.33 -0.15
N GLU A 359 12.82 -10.15 -0.14
CA GLU A 359 13.69 -10.31 -1.32
C GLU A 359 13.52 -11.66 -2.05
N ARG A 360 13.18 -12.72 -1.30
CA ARG A 360 12.99 -14.09 -1.83
C ARG A 360 11.52 -14.49 -2.02
N LEU A 361 10.58 -13.62 -1.66
CA LEU A 361 9.15 -13.86 -1.83
C LEU A 361 8.75 -13.81 -3.32
N GLU A 362 7.83 -14.65 -3.73
CA GLU A 362 7.17 -14.57 -5.03
C GLU A 362 5.71 -14.13 -4.86
N HIS A 363 5.20 -13.32 -5.79
CA HIS A 363 3.78 -13.00 -5.89
C HIS A 363 3.18 -13.76 -7.05
N ASP A 364 2.10 -14.50 -6.81
CA ASP A 364 1.35 -15.18 -7.86
C ASP A 364 -0.15 -14.84 -7.76
N PHE A 365 -0.88 -15.06 -8.85
CA PHE A 365 -2.28 -14.68 -8.99
C PHE A 365 -3.08 -15.82 -9.61
N LEU A 366 -3.93 -16.43 -8.80
CA LEU A 366 -4.80 -17.52 -9.20
C LEU A 366 -6.10 -16.96 -9.84
N PRO A 367 -6.44 -17.35 -11.08
CA PRO A 367 -7.73 -17.03 -11.67
C PRO A 367 -8.88 -17.62 -10.86
N PHE A 368 -9.86 -16.79 -10.51
CA PHE A 368 -10.99 -17.18 -9.68
C PHE A 368 -12.29 -16.53 -10.17
N ARG A 369 -13.45 -17.00 -9.68
CA ARG A 369 -14.76 -16.54 -10.16
C ARG A 369 -15.01 -15.05 -9.92
N SER A 370 -14.41 -14.49 -8.87
CA SER A 370 -14.53 -13.08 -8.49
C SER A 370 -13.41 -12.19 -9.03
N GLY A 371 -12.57 -12.70 -9.93
CA GLY A 371 -11.34 -12.05 -10.38
C GLY A 371 -10.12 -12.88 -10.03
N GLU A 372 -8.97 -12.26 -9.85
CA GLU A 372 -7.73 -12.93 -9.45
C GLU A 372 -7.55 -12.91 -7.92
N VAL A 373 -7.05 -14.02 -7.38
CA VAL A 373 -6.69 -14.18 -5.98
C VAL A 373 -5.17 -14.16 -5.85
N HIS A 374 -4.65 -13.25 -5.03
CA HIS A 374 -3.23 -13.11 -4.76
C HIS A 374 -2.72 -14.19 -3.81
N LEU A 375 -1.52 -14.70 -4.12
CA LEU A 375 -0.75 -15.66 -3.34
C LEU A 375 0.64 -15.07 -3.06
N GLU A 376 1.05 -15.08 -1.78
CA GLU A 376 2.45 -14.96 -1.40
C GLU A 376 3.07 -16.36 -1.35
N VAL A 377 4.10 -16.59 -2.18
CA VAL A 377 4.76 -17.89 -2.31
C VAL A 377 6.19 -17.80 -1.77
N HIS A 378 6.45 -18.58 -0.72
CA HIS A 378 7.77 -18.72 -0.11
C HIS A 378 8.31 -20.11 -0.42
N SER A 379 9.07 -20.22 -1.51
CA SER A 379 9.68 -21.48 -1.93
C SER A 379 11.00 -21.72 -1.18
N CYS A 380 11.21 -22.94 -0.69
CA CYS A 380 12.53 -23.43 -0.29
C CYS A 380 13.26 -24.05 -1.50
N GLU A 381 14.49 -24.50 -1.32
CA GLU A 381 15.29 -25.06 -2.43
C GLU A 381 14.81 -26.44 -2.92
N ASP A 382 14.02 -27.16 -2.11
CA ASP A 382 13.54 -28.51 -2.41
C ASP A 382 12.04 -28.50 -2.76
N ASP A 383 11.73 -28.71 -4.04
CA ASP A 383 10.34 -28.81 -4.52
C ASP A 383 9.58 -30.03 -3.95
N ALA A 384 10.28 -31.02 -3.39
CA ALA A 384 9.68 -32.18 -2.71
C ALA A 384 9.44 -31.93 -1.21
N ALA A 385 9.87 -30.78 -0.68
CA ALA A 385 9.61 -30.39 0.69
C ALA A 385 8.10 -30.22 0.95
N PRO A 386 7.64 -30.42 2.20
CA PRO A 386 6.25 -30.18 2.55
C PRO A 386 5.84 -28.72 2.30
N THR A 387 4.65 -28.52 1.73
CA THR A 387 4.09 -27.21 1.43
C THR A 387 2.97 -26.86 2.40
N VAL A 388 3.02 -25.69 3.02
CA VAL A 388 1.97 -25.15 3.88
C VAL A 388 1.11 -24.16 3.09
N VAL A 389 -0.16 -24.47 2.88
CA VAL A 389 -1.15 -23.48 2.40
C VAL A 389 -1.69 -22.73 3.62
N PHE A 390 -1.58 -21.40 3.65
CA PHE A 390 -1.80 -20.62 4.87
C PHE A 390 -2.92 -19.57 4.73
N SER A 391 -4.01 -19.75 5.50
CA SER A 391 -5.16 -18.86 5.57
C SER A 391 -5.05 -17.81 6.68
N HIS A 392 -5.23 -16.54 6.33
CA HIS A 392 -5.19 -15.41 7.28
C HIS A 392 -6.50 -15.21 8.07
N GLY A 393 -6.40 -14.42 9.15
CA GLY A 393 -7.48 -14.08 10.07
C GLY A 393 -8.58 -13.18 9.50
N LEU A 394 -9.53 -12.79 10.36
CA LEU A 394 -10.64 -11.91 9.98
C LEU A 394 -10.10 -10.51 9.63
N GLY A 395 -10.48 -9.99 8.46
CA GLY A 395 -10.07 -8.66 8.02
C GLY A 395 -8.63 -8.53 7.52
N ASP A 396 -7.73 -9.42 7.91
CA ASP A 396 -6.31 -9.42 7.52
C ASP A 396 -6.06 -9.85 6.05
N HIS A 397 -4.80 -10.03 5.70
CA HIS A 397 -4.31 -10.52 4.41
C HIS A 397 -2.92 -11.19 4.56
N SER A 398 -2.39 -11.79 3.49
CA SER A 398 -1.20 -12.67 3.49
C SER A 398 0.08 -12.01 4.00
N ARG A 399 0.26 -10.69 3.81
CA ARG A 399 1.44 -9.94 4.30
C ARG A 399 1.64 -10.04 5.82
N PHE A 400 0.56 -10.24 6.58
CA PHE A 400 0.64 -10.47 8.04
C PHE A 400 1.20 -11.84 8.39
N LEU A 401 1.17 -12.79 7.45
CA LEU A 401 1.73 -14.12 7.60
C LEU A 401 3.17 -14.21 7.08
N THR A 402 3.67 -13.21 6.33
CA THR A 402 5.01 -13.22 5.70
C THR A 402 6.13 -13.60 6.66
N ALA A 403 6.13 -13.08 7.89
CA ALA A 403 7.16 -13.40 8.88
C ALA A 403 7.09 -14.88 9.33
N ALA A 404 5.89 -15.42 9.53
CA ALA A 404 5.69 -16.84 9.82
C ALA A 404 6.05 -17.73 8.63
N SER A 405 5.65 -17.35 7.42
CA SER A 405 5.98 -18.04 6.18
C SER A 405 7.49 -18.08 5.92
N GLY A 406 8.19 -16.97 6.19
CA GLY A 406 9.65 -16.90 6.11
C GLY A 406 10.35 -17.86 7.10
N GLY A 407 9.89 -17.89 8.35
CA GLY A 407 10.44 -18.80 9.37
C GLY A 407 10.11 -20.27 9.13
N LEU A 408 8.98 -20.57 8.48
CA LEU A 408 8.67 -21.93 7.98
C LEU A 408 9.59 -22.30 6.82
N ARG A 409 9.85 -21.39 5.88
CA ARG A 409 10.80 -21.60 4.78
C ARG A 409 12.19 -21.94 5.28
N GLU A 410 12.66 -21.25 6.32
CA GLU A 410 13.95 -21.54 6.96
C GLU A 410 14.02 -22.94 7.60
N ARG A 411 12.87 -23.52 7.96
CA ARG A 411 12.74 -24.91 8.44
C ARG A 411 12.52 -25.93 7.32
N GLY A 412 12.66 -25.53 6.06
CA GLY A 412 12.54 -26.42 4.90
C GLY A 412 11.10 -26.69 4.47
N PHE A 413 10.21 -25.71 4.58
CA PHE A 413 8.85 -25.78 4.05
C PHE A 413 8.67 -24.83 2.87
N ASN A 414 7.88 -25.24 1.88
CA ASN A 414 7.28 -24.28 0.96
C ASN A 414 6.05 -23.67 1.64
N VAL A 415 5.72 -22.40 1.38
CA VAL A 415 4.49 -21.78 1.93
C VAL A 415 3.75 -21.02 0.85
N VAL A 416 2.43 -21.22 0.77
CA VAL A 416 1.51 -20.50 -0.11
C VAL A 416 0.48 -19.80 0.78
N ALA A 417 0.68 -18.51 1.06
CA ALA A 417 -0.25 -17.71 1.84
C ALA A 417 -1.20 -16.96 0.90
N MET A 418 -2.52 -17.17 1.03
CA MET A 418 -3.49 -16.62 0.07
C MET A 418 -4.32 -15.47 0.64
N ASP A 419 -4.64 -14.50 -0.22
CA ASP A 419 -5.57 -13.40 0.08
C ASP A 419 -6.99 -13.77 -0.34
N ARG A 420 -7.95 -13.75 0.60
CA ARG A 420 -9.36 -13.94 0.24
C ARG A 420 -9.83 -12.82 -0.72
N PRO A 421 -10.89 -13.05 -1.53
CA PRO A 421 -11.45 -12.02 -2.39
C PRO A 421 -11.72 -10.70 -1.63
N GLY A 422 -11.30 -9.60 -2.24
CA GLY A 422 -11.39 -8.25 -1.66
C GLY A 422 -10.55 -8.00 -0.40
N HIS A 423 -9.63 -8.89 -0.03
CA HIS A 423 -8.62 -8.69 1.03
C HIS A 423 -7.24 -8.53 0.40
N GLY A 424 -6.32 -7.87 1.11
CA GLY A 424 -4.96 -7.65 0.60
C GLY A 424 -5.01 -7.00 -0.79
N ILE A 425 -4.31 -7.61 -1.74
CA ILE A 425 -4.30 -7.19 -3.14
C ILE A 425 -5.11 -8.14 -4.06
N SER A 426 -5.87 -9.08 -3.51
CA SER A 426 -6.84 -9.87 -4.26
C SER A 426 -7.96 -9.01 -4.83
N GLN A 427 -8.41 -9.35 -6.03
CA GLN A 427 -9.56 -8.72 -6.66
C GLN A 427 -10.85 -9.05 -5.89
N GLY A 428 -11.87 -8.21 -6.09
CA GLY A 428 -13.19 -8.33 -5.49
C GLY A 428 -13.58 -7.15 -4.62
N ARG A 429 -14.87 -7.10 -4.26
CA ARG A 429 -15.39 -6.06 -3.37
C ARG A 429 -14.78 -6.21 -1.97
N ARG A 430 -14.26 -5.12 -1.42
CA ARG A 430 -13.67 -5.09 -0.07
C ARG A 430 -14.63 -5.69 0.96
N GLY A 431 -14.15 -6.65 1.74
CA GLY A 431 -14.92 -7.33 2.80
C GLY A 431 -16.05 -8.25 2.30
N ASP A 432 -16.19 -8.48 1.00
CA ASP A 432 -17.20 -9.37 0.41
C ASP A 432 -16.60 -10.77 0.17
N ALA A 433 -16.32 -11.50 1.24
CA ALA A 433 -15.81 -12.87 1.21
C ALA A 433 -16.77 -13.81 1.96
N PRO A 434 -17.85 -14.29 1.31
CA PRO A 434 -18.71 -15.31 1.89
C PRO A 434 -17.92 -16.55 2.29
N PHE A 435 -18.41 -17.28 3.30
CA PHE A 435 -17.72 -18.43 3.87
C PHE A 435 -17.44 -19.51 2.80
N GLU A 436 -18.46 -19.87 2.01
CA GLU A 436 -18.33 -20.81 0.90
C GLU A 436 -17.29 -20.37 -0.15
N THR A 437 -17.29 -19.07 -0.49
CA THR A 437 -16.31 -18.50 -1.41
C THR A 437 -14.89 -18.56 -0.84
N SER A 438 -14.74 -18.41 0.49
CA SER A 438 -13.45 -18.51 1.16
C SER A 438 -12.94 -19.97 1.18
N LEU A 439 -13.83 -20.95 1.32
CA LEU A 439 -13.49 -22.38 1.20
C LEU A 439 -13.09 -22.74 -0.23
N ASP A 440 -13.80 -22.22 -1.24
CA ASP A 440 -13.45 -22.40 -2.65
C ASP A 440 -12.04 -21.86 -2.97
N VAL A 441 -11.63 -20.75 -2.32
CA VAL A 441 -10.29 -20.17 -2.45
C VAL A 441 -9.23 -21.05 -1.78
N ILE A 442 -9.51 -21.59 -0.59
CA ILE A 442 -8.63 -22.57 0.07
C ILE A 442 -8.40 -23.77 -0.85
N GLU A 443 -9.47 -24.35 -1.38
CA GLU A 443 -9.38 -25.51 -2.28
C GLU A 443 -8.57 -25.20 -3.54
N ALA A 444 -8.78 -24.01 -4.13
CA ALA A 444 -8.01 -23.58 -5.30
C ALA A 444 -6.52 -23.34 -4.97
N SER A 445 -6.22 -22.83 -3.78
CA SER A 445 -4.84 -22.61 -3.31
C SER A 445 -4.13 -23.94 -2.99
N VAL A 446 -4.86 -24.93 -2.46
CA VAL A 446 -4.37 -26.30 -2.30
C VAL A 446 -4.06 -26.94 -3.65
N ARG A 447 -4.96 -26.80 -4.63
CA ARG A 447 -4.72 -27.28 -5.99
C ARG A 447 -3.48 -26.63 -6.61
N TYR A 448 -3.35 -25.32 -6.47
CA TYR A 448 -2.14 -24.59 -6.89
C TYR A 448 -0.88 -25.16 -6.23
N ALA A 449 -0.89 -25.39 -4.92
CA ALA A 449 0.25 -25.96 -4.20
C ALA A 449 0.63 -27.37 -4.70
N ARG A 450 -0.37 -28.24 -4.95
CA ARG A 450 -0.18 -29.59 -5.51
C ARG A 450 0.33 -29.58 -6.94
N GLU A 451 -0.03 -28.57 -7.74
CA GLU A 451 0.44 -28.42 -9.12
C GLU A 451 1.87 -27.84 -9.17
N ARG A 452 2.21 -26.97 -8.22
CA ARG A 452 3.49 -26.25 -8.17
C ARG A 452 4.62 -27.02 -7.48
N PHE A 453 4.30 -27.82 -6.47
CA PHE A 453 5.28 -28.53 -5.63
C PHE A 453 4.99 -30.03 -5.59
N ALA A 454 6.04 -30.85 -5.53
CA ALA A 454 5.94 -32.31 -5.57
C ALA A 454 5.72 -32.94 -4.18
N GLY A 455 5.96 -32.16 -3.11
CA GLY A 455 5.85 -32.62 -1.74
C GLY A 455 4.42 -32.75 -1.21
N PRO A 456 4.29 -33.28 0.03
CA PRO A 456 3.00 -33.31 0.72
C PRO A 456 2.50 -31.90 1.06
N VAL A 457 1.19 -31.72 1.16
CA VAL A 457 0.53 -30.43 1.41
C VAL A 457 -0.16 -30.42 2.77
N ALA A 458 0.22 -29.46 3.59
CA ALA A 458 -0.44 -29.13 4.85
C ALA A 458 -1.32 -27.89 4.70
N LEU A 459 -2.47 -27.87 5.36
CA LEU A 459 -3.31 -26.66 5.48
C LEU A 459 -3.13 -26.04 6.85
N ALA A 460 -2.76 -24.76 6.91
CA ALA A 460 -2.66 -23.98 8.13
C ALA A 460 -3.60 -22.78 8.10
N GLY A 461 -4.09 -22.36 9.26
CA GLY A 461 -4.95 -21.18 9.36
C GLY A 461 -4.84 -20.45 10.69
N ALA A 462 -4.87 -19.12 10.64
CA ALA A 462 -4.86 -18.24 11.80
C ALA A 462 -6.26 -17.69 12.09
N SER A 463 -6.76 -17.83 13.33
CA SER A 463 -8.07 -17.28 13.75
C SER A 463 -9.21 -17.70 12.80
N LEU A 464 -9.90 -16.77 12.14
CA LEU A 464 -10.91 -17.11 11.11
C LEU A 464 -10.35 -18.02 10.00
N GLY A 465 -9.07 -17.87 9.64
CA GLY A 465 -8.40 -18.78 8.70
C GLY A 465 -8.28 -20.20 9.25
N GLY A 466 -8.11 -20.37 10.57
CA GLY A 466 -8.13 -21.67 11.24
C GLY A 466 -9.52 -22.29 11.25
N ILE A 467 -10.56 -21.49 11.54
CA ILE A 467 -11.96 -21.91 11.43
C ILE A 467 -12.28 -22.33 10.00
N LEU A 468 -11.92 -21.52 9.00
CA LEU A 468 -12.12 -21.87 7.59
C LEU A 468 -11.38 -23.16 7.21
N SER A 469 -10.15 -23.35 7.70
CA SER A 469 -9.37 -24.57 7.47
C SER A 469 -10.05 -25.80 8.06
N TRP A 470 -10.60 -25.68 9.27
CA TRP A 470 -11.36 -26.74 9.95
C TRP A 470 -12.61 -27.16 9.16
N TYR A 471 -13.34 -26.19 8.62
CA TYR A 471 -14.50 -26.46 7.75
C TYR A 471 -14.09 -26.98 6.37
N ALA A 472 -12.95 -26.57 5.83
CA ALA A 472 -12.46 -27.05 4.55
C ALA A 472 -12.19 -28.57 4.57
N LEU A 473 -11.76 -29.12 5.72
CA LEU A 473 -11.60 -30.58 5.89
C LEU A 473 -12.91 -31.34 5.65
N THR A 474 -14.06 -30.75 5.97
CA THR A 474 -15.38 -31.38 5.75
C THR A 474 -15.72 -31.54 4.27
N ARG A 475 -15.00 -30.84 3.38
CA ARG A 475 -15.12 -30.93 1.91
C ARG A 475 -14.17 -31.96 1.29
N GLU A 476 -13.41 -32.71 2.10
CA GLU A 476 -12.37 -33.65 1.62
C GLU A 476 -11.38 -33.01 0.64
N ILE A 477 -10.93 -31.79 0.96
CA ILE A 477 -9.86 -31.14 0.19
C ILE A 477 -8.58 -32.00 0.22
N ASP A 478 -7.81 -31.97 -0.87
CA ASP A 478 -6.61 -32.77 -1.07
C ASP A 478 -5.40 -32.27 -0.26
N VAL A 479 -5.46 -32.47 1.06
CA VAL A 479 -4.40 -32.13 2.02
C VAL A 479 -4.05 -33.32 2.89
N ASP A 480 -2.76 -33.44 3.22
CA ASP A 480 -2.22 -34.57 3.98
C ASP A 480 -2.34 -34.37 5.49
N VAL A 481 -2.36 -33.12 5.96
CA VAL A 481 -2.44 -32.74 7.37
C VAL A 481 -2.96 -31.30 7.52
N ALA A 482 -3.58 -30.96 8.66
CA ALA A 482 -4.01 -29.60 8.95
C ALA A 482 -3.58 -29.08 10.33
N VAL A 483 -3.38 -27.76 10.44
CA VAL A 483 -3.12 -27.02 11.68
C VAL A 483 -4.05 -25.80 11.76
N CYS A 484 -5.04 -25.86 12.64
CA CYS A 484 -6.06 -24.84 12.79
C CYS A 484 -5.84 -24.07 14.10
N GLN A 485 -5.41 -22.81 14.02
CA GLN A 485 -5.47 -21.91 15.16
C GLN A 485 -6.92 -21.44 15.31
N ASN A 486 -7.56 -21.88 16.40
CA ASN A 486 -8.99 -21.75 16.67
C ASN A 486 -9.89 -22.52 15.68
N ILE A 487 -11.04 -22.99 16.17
CA ILE A 487 -12.07 -23.68 15.40
C ILE A 487 -13.46 -23.24 15.85
N ALA A 488 -14.49 -23.60 15.09
CA ALA A 488 -15.88 -23.39 15.46
C ALA A 488 -16.73 -24.61 15.08
N HIS A 489 -17.85 -24.79 15.77
CA HIS A 489 -18.83 -25.83 15.53
C HIS A 489 -20.23 -25.19 15.43
N PRO A 490 -21.12 -25.61 14.50
CA PRO A 490 -22.43 -24.98 14.32
C PRO A 490 -23.30 -24.96 15.59
N ASP A 491 -23.18 -25.99 16.43
CA ASP A 491 -23.94 -26.14 17.68
C ASP A 491 -23.31 -25.46 18.91
N VAL A 492 -22.10 -24.92 18.78
CA VAL A 492 -21.40 -24.24 19.88
C VAL A 492 -21.46 -22.73 19.65
N HIS A 493 -21.82 -21.97 20.68
CA HIS A 493 -22.11 -20.53 20.53
C HIS A 493 -21.34 -19.70 21.53
N HIS A 494 -20.55 -18.76 21.01
CA HIS A 494 -19.78 -17.82 21.82
C HIS A 494 -20.66 -16.79 22.56
N ASP A 495 -21.79 -16.39 21.96
CA ASP A 495 -22.77 -15.46 22.55
C ASP A 495 -24.18 -16.11 22.50
N PRO A 496 -24.78 -16.49 23.63
CA PRO A 496 -26.14 -17.01 23.68
C PRO A 496 -27.18 -16.05 23.07
N ALA A 497 -26.92 -14.74 23.03
CA ALA A 497 -27.79 -13.76 22.40
C ALA A 497 -27.79 -13.86 20.86
N MET A 498 -26.84 -14.59 20.26
CA MET A 498 -26.75 -14.77 18.82
C MET A 498 -27.96 -15.51 18.24
N ARG A 499 -28.64 -16.32 19.05
CA ARG A 499 -29.92 -16.96 18.70
C ARG A 499 -31.02 -15.96 18.31
N TYR A 500 -30.96 -14.73 18.85
CA TYR A 500 -31.92 -13.67 18.55
C TYR A 500 -31.44 -12.72 17.45
N LYS A 501 -30.13 -12.52 17.31
CA LYS A 501 -29.53 -11.65 16.29
C LYS A 501 -29.51 -12.31 14.90
N ARG A 502 -29.35 -13.64 14.83
CA ARG A 502 -29.26 -14.40 13.56
C ARG A 502 -30.43 -14.13 12.60
N PRO A 503 -31.72 -14.22 12.98
CA PRO A 503 -32.83 -13.96 12.04
C PRO A 503 -32.82 -12.54 11.46
N LEU A 504 -32.44 -11.54 12.27
CA LEU A 504 -32.33 -10.15 11.82
C LEU A 504 -31.18 -9.98 10.82
N LEU A 505 -29.99 -10.51 11.14
CA LEU A 505 -28.83 -10.46 10.24
C LEU A 505 -29.13 -11.15 8.90
N ARG A 506 -29.83 -12.29 8.93
CA ARG A 506 -30.30 -12.99 7.72
C ARG A 506 -31.25 -12.13 6.89
N ALA A 507 -32.20 -11.45 7.54
CA ALA A 507 -33.13 -10.56 6.85
C ALA A 507 -32.39 -9.38 6.19
N ILE A 508 -31.42 -8.78 6.89
CA ILE A 508 -30.56 -7.72 6.35
C ILE A 508 -29.74 -8.25 5.17
N ALA A 509 -29.11 -9.41 5.28
CA ALA A 509 -28.31 -10.01 4.22
C ALA A 509 -29.14 -10.32 2.96
N ARG A 510 -30.42 -10.66 3.09
CA ARG A 510 -31.33 -10.85 1.94
C ARG A 510 -31.76 -9.54 1.29
N ALA A 511 -32.03 -8.50 2.09
CA ALA A 511 -32.52 -7.21 1.59
C ALA A 511 -31.40 -6.32 1.05
N ALA A 512 -30.23 -6.35 1.69
CA ALA A 512 -29.07 -5.52 1.41
C ALA A 512 -27.76 -6.33 1.60
N PRO A 513 -27.47 -7.31 0.72
CA PRO A 513 -26.36 -8.25 0.88
C PRO A 513 -25.00 -7.58 1.03
N HIS A 514 -24.79 -6.43 0.40
CA HIS A 514 -23.52 -5.69 0.43
C HIS A 514 -23.49 -4.57 1.47
N ALA A 515 -24.49 -4.49 2.36
CA ALA A 515 -24.45 -3.52 3.46
C ALA A 515 -23.22 -3.80 4.36
N PRO A 516 -22.44 -2.77 4.74
CA PRO A 516 -21.26 -2.95 5.55
C PRO A 516 -21.64 -3.28 7.01
N VAL A 517 -20.99 -4.29 7.56
CA VAL A 517 -21.04 -4.67 8.98
C VAL A 517 -19.66 -4.39 9.58
N PRO A 518 -19.54 -3.47 10.55
CA PRO A 518 -18.25 -3.15 11.18
C PRO A 518 -17.65 -4.38 11.86
N GLY A 519 -16.35 -4.61 11.64
CA GLY A 519 -15.62 -5.73 12.23
C GLY A 519 -15.68 -5.75 13.75
N LYS A 520 -15.69 -4.58 14.41
CA LYS A 520 -15.83 -4.45 15.88
C LYS A 520 -17.14 -5.00 16.44
N GLN A 521 -18.14 -5.29 15.59
CA GLN A 521 -19.36 -5.99 15.99
C GLN A 521 -19.24 -7.52 15.87
N LEU A 522 -18.20 -8.01 15.20
CA LEU A 522 -17.95 -9.42 14.90
C LEU A 522 -16.89 -10.04 15.82
N ALA A 523 -15.91 -9.24 16.26
CA ALA A 523 -14.85 -9.67 17.17
C ALA A 523 -14.54 -8.56 18.19
N ASP A 524 -14.14 -8.97 19.39
CA ASP A 524 -13.65 -8.05 20.43
C ASP A 524 -12.14 -7.83 20.22
N TYR A 525 -11.80 -6.74 19.52
CA TYR A 525 -10.41 -6.42 19.20
C TYR A 525 -9.58 -6.10 20.45
N GLU A 526 -10.20 -5.58 21.51
CA GLU A 526 -9.51 -5.29 22.78
C GLU A 526 -9.07 -6.58 23.49
N ALA A 527 -9.70 -7.71 23.15
CA ALA A 527 -9.37 -9.03 23.66
C ALA A 527 -8.41 -9.84 22.76
N MET A 528 -8.01 -9.30 21.59
CA MET A 528 -7.15 -10.02 20.63
C MET A 528 -5.65 -9.90 20.95
N THR A 529 -5.19 -8.76 21.47
CA THR A 529 -3.77 -8.50 21.64
C THR A 529 -3.47 -8.06 23.07
N SER A 530 -2.37 -8.56 23.62
CA SER A 530 -1.86 -8.12 24.92
C SER A 530 -0.77 -7.04 24.77
N ASP A 531 -0.31 -6.82 23.53
CA ASP A 531 0.74 -5.89 23.18
C ASP A 531 0.16 -4.53 22.75
N PRO A 532 0.36 -3.44 23.52
CA PRO A 532 -0.17 -2.12 23.19
C PRO A 532 0.35 -1.56 21.86
N ARG A 533 1.48 -2.08 21.35
CA ARG A 533 2.06 -1.67 20.05
C ARG A 533 1.27 -2.24 18.88
N ILE A 534 0.77 -3.47 19.03
CA ILE A 534 -0.07 -4.14 18.04
C ILE A 534 -1.49 -3.56 18.12
N ASP A 535 -2.01 -3.34 19.33
CA ASP A 535 -3.31 -2.71 19.56
C ASP A 535 -3.43 -1.33 18.89
N ALA A 536 -2.44 -0.45 19.08
CA ALA A 536 -2.41 0.88 18.45
C ALA A 536 -2.53 0.82 16.92
N TYR A 537 -1.90 -0.18 16.29
CA TYR A 537 -1.98 -0.35 14.85
C TYR A 537 -3.37 -0.81 14.38
N PHE A 538 -4.04 -1.67 15.15
CA PHE A 538 -5.43 -2.03 14.87
C PHE A 538 -6.39 -0.85 15.08
N ALA A 539 -6.15 -0.03 16.09
CA ALA A 539 -6.97 1.14 16.42
C ALA A 539 -6.91 2.25 15.36
N ASP A 540 -5.72 2.52 14.82
CA ASP A 540 -5.48 3.64 13.89
C ASP A 540 -5.91 3.33 12.43
N GLU A 541 -6.27 2.08 12.13
CA GLU A 541 -6.60 1.59 10.78
C GLU A 541 -5.57 2.02 9.71
N GLN A 542 -4.29 1.99 10.04
CA GLN A 542 -3.25 2.56 9.16
C GLN A 542 -3.10 1.78 7.84
N ASP A 543 -3.53 0.52 7.81
CA ASP A 543 -3.46 -0.33 6.63
C ASP A 543 -4.74 -0.26 5.79
N PRO A 544 -4.66 0.29 4.56
CA PRO A 544 -5.81 0.35 3.66
C PRO A 544 -6.20 -1.01 3.08
N LEU A 545 -5.32 -2.02 3.18
CA LEU A 545 -5.53 -3.37 2.68
C LEU A 545 -6.17 -4.30 3.72
N ARG A 546 -6.36 -3.83 4.96
CA ARG A 546 -7.20 -4.51 5.94
C ARG A 546 -8.68 -4.22 5.69
N CYS A 547 -9.53 -5.23 5.83
CA CYS A 547 -10.97 -5.09 5.78
C CYS A 547 -11.53 -4.88 7.19
N THR A 548 -11.79 -3.61 7.55
CA THR A 548 -12.41 -3.25 8.84
C THR A 548 -13.94 -3.40 8.83
N THR A 549 -14.53 -3.70 7.68
CA THR A 549 -15.94 -4.04 7.51
C THR A 549 -16.09 -5.27 6.63
N SER A 550 -17.06 -6.12 6.94
CA SER A 550 -17.49 -7.24 6.09
C SER A 550 -18.89 -6.99 5.54
N THR A 551 -19.25 -7.57 4.39
CA THR A 551 -20.61 -7.45 3.88
C THR A 551 -21.60 -8.28 4.70
N ALA A 552 -22.85 -7.82 4.80
CA ALA A 552 -23.92 -8.52 5.52
C ALA A 552 -24.09 -9.98 5.04
N ARG A 553 -23.95 -10.24 3.73
CA ARG A 553 -23.97 -11.60 3.19
C ARG A 553 -22.79 -12.46 3.67
N SER A 554 -21.60 -11.88 3.83
CA SER A 554 -20.43 -12.61 4.30
C SER A 554 -20.60 -13.01 5.76
N VAL A 555 -21.06 -12.06 6.59
CA VAL A 555 -21.39 -12.31 8.00
C VAL A 555 -22.50 -13.36 8.14
N SER A 556 -23.60 -13.24 7.38
CA SER A 556 -24.68 -14.23 7.40
C SER A 556 -24.18 -15.61 6.98
N SER A 557 -23.38 -15.69 5.91
CA SER A 557 -22.86 -16.96 5.42
C SER A 557 -22.00 -17.69 6.45
N PHE A 558 -21.25 -16.98 7.29
CA PHE A 558 -20.48 -17.58 8.38
C PHE A 558 -21.41 -18.14 9.49
N LEU A 559 -22.41 -17.38 9.91
CA LEU A 559 -23.34 -17.76 10.99
C LEU A 559 -24.30 -18.90 10.60
N GLU A 560 -24.44 -19.16 9.31
CA GLU A 560 -25.35 -20.16 8.74
C GLU A 560 -24.61 -21.34 8.11
N PHE A 561 -23.27 -21.35 8.16
CA PHE A 561 -22.52 -22.37 7.46
C PHE A 561 -22.64 -23.73 8.16
N GLU A 562 -23.04 -24.74 7.39
CA GLU A 562 -23.11 -26.13 7.84
C GLU A 562 -21.93 -26.90 7.24
N PRO A 563 -21.31 -27.80 8.00
CA PRO A 563 -20.22 -28.63 7.49
C PRO A 563 -20.72 -29.53 6.34
N ALA A 564 -19.88 -29.76 5.34
CA ALA A 564 -20.27 -30.59 4.20
C ALA A 564 -20.36 -32.09 4.58
N ARG A 565 -19.65 -32.49 5.63
CA ARG A 565 -19.69 -33.79 6.30
C ARG A 565 -19.44 -33.63 7.78
N ASP A 566 -19.89 -34.59 8.56
CA ASP A 566 -19.57 -34.65 9.97
C ASP A 566 -18.06 -34.89 10.18
N TRP A 567 -17.44 -34.16 11.11
CA TRP A 567 -16.01 -34.32 11.38
C TRP A 567 -15.64 -35.71 11.92
N SER A 568 -16.60 -36.44 12.50
CA SER A 568 -16.40 -37.83 12.95
C SER A 568 -16.12 -38.82 11.82
N GLU A 569 -16.43 -38.45 10.56
CA GLU A 569 -16.18 -39.26 9.37
C GLU A 569 -14.81 -39.00 8.73
N LEU A 570 -14.08 -37.98 9.19
CA LEU A 570 -12.86 -37.51 8.53
C LEU A 570 -11.63 -38.32 8.95
N THR A 571 -10.72 -38.53 7.99
CA THR A 571 -9.48 -39.30 8.17
C THR A 571 -8.22 -38.44 8.19
N THR A 572 -8.30 -37.19 7.70
CA THR A 572 -7.17 -36.27 7.64
C THR A 572 -6.69 -35.89 9.05
N PRO A 573 -5.42 -36.12 9.41
CA PRO A 573 -4.90 -35.71 10.72
C PRO A 573 -4.94 -34.19 10.89
N ALA A 574 -5.36 -33.70 12.05
CA ALA A 574 -5.50 -32.28 12.31
C ALA A 574 -5.04 -31.87 13.71
N LEU A 575 -4.30 -30.77 13.82
CA LEU A 575 -3.98 -30.13 15.09
C LEU A 575 -4.84 -28.88 15.27
N VAL A 576 -5.56 -28.82 16.37
CA VAL A 576 -6.26 -27.61 16.82
C VAL A 576 -5.42 -26.94 17.90
N VAL A 577 -5.16 -25.65 17.74
CA VAL A 577 -4.32 -24.87 18.65
C VAL A 577 -5.11 -23.67 19.18
N VAL A 578 -5.00 -23.41 20.49
CA VAL A 578 -5.54 -22.21 21.13
C VAL A 578 -4.61 -21.77 22.26
N GLY A 579 -4.44 -20.46 22.45
CA GLY A 579 -3.67 -19.92 23.56
C GLY A 579 -4.47 -19.92 24.86
N SER A 580 -3.86 -20.26 26.01
CA SER A 580 -4.54 -20.27 27.31
C SER A 580 -4.99 -18.88 27.77
N ALA A 581 -4.44 -17.82 27.18
CA ALA A 581 -4.82 -16.43 27.40
C ALA A 581 -5.54 -15.80 26.18
N ASP A 582 -6.05 -16.62 25.25
CA ASP A 582 -6.85 -16.14 24.13
C ASP A 582 -8.20 -15.59 24.63
N GLY A 583 -8.36 -14.27 24.59
CA GLY A 583 -9.59 -13.58 25.00
C GLY A 583 -10.63 -13.47 23.88
N ALA A 584 -10.25 -13.68 22.63
CA ALA A 584 -11.12 -13.48 21.48
C ALA A 584 -11.85 -14.77 21.07
N VAL A 585 -11.13 -15.90 21.06
CA VAL A 585 -11.71 -17.24 20.87
C VAL A 585 -11.21 -18.13 22.00
N THR A 586 -11.98 -18.15 23.08
CA THR A 586 -11.50 -18.69 24.36
C THR A 586 -11.13 -20.18 24.28
N PRO A 587 -10.21 -20.66 25.13
CA PRO A 587 -9.92 -22.08 25.29
C PRO A 587 -11.16 -22.91 25.60
N GLU A 588 -12.08 -22.37 26.40
CA GLU A 588 -13.34 -23.03 26.77
C GLU A 588 -14.21 -23.25 25.54
N PHE A 589 -14.44 -22.20 24.75
CA PHE A 589 -15.19 -22.30 23.50
C PHE A 589 -14.54 -23.28 22.52
N THR A 590 -13.20 -23.22 22.40
CA THR A 590 -12.45 -24.10 21.51
C THR A 590 -12.55 -25.57 21.95
N ARG A 591 -12.49 -25.87 23.25
CA ARG A 591 -12.68 -27.23 23.80
C ARG A 591 -14.07 -27.76 23.51
N GLU A 592 -15.10 -26.95 23.76
CA GLU A 592 -16.50 -27.34 23.47
C GLU A 592 -16.71 -27.63 21.98
N ALA A 593 -16.18 -26.78 21.09
CA ALA A 593 -16.24 -27.00 19.65
C ALA A 593 -15.49 -28.27 19.22
N PHE A 594 -14.29 -28.51 19.78
CA PHE A 594 -13.48 -29.69 19.50
C PHE A 594 -14.18 -30.99 19.92
N GLU A 595 -14.74 -31.02 21.13
CA GLU A 595 -15.49 -32.17 21.65
C GLU A 595 -16.76 -32.43 20.81
N ALA A 596 -17.49 -31.37 20.43
CA ALA A 596 -18.68 -31.48 19.59
C ALA A 596 -18.38 -32.05 18.20
N SER A 597 -17.24 -31.69 17.60
CA SER A 597 -16.84 -32.20 16.29
C SER A 597 -16.49 -33.69 16.29
N ALA A 598 -16.04 -34.28 17.42
CA ALA A 598 -15.70 -35.70 17.54
C ALA A 598 -14.77 -36.26 16.43
N HIS A 599 -13.84 -35.44 15.92
CA HIS A 599 -12.94 -35.83 14.84
C HIS A 599 -11.92 -36.89 15.31
N PRO A 600 -11.89 -38.11 14.75
CA PRO A 600 -11.13 -39.25 15.31
C PRO A 600 -9.61 -39.09 15.21
N HIS A 601 -9.13 -38.32 14.24
CA HIS A 601 -7.70 -38.06 14.00
C HIS A 601 -7.25 -36.63 14.34
N ALA A 602 -8.03 -35.91 15.15
CA ALA A 602 -7.66 -34.56 15.57
C ALA A 602 -7.09 -34.54 17.00
N GLU A 603 -6.18 -33.58 17.25
CA GLU A 603 -5.62 -33.30 18.57
C GLU A 603 -5.86 -31.85 18.95
N LEU A 604 -6.16 -31.58 20.22
CA LEU A 604 -6.26 -30.23 20.76
C LEU A 604 -5.04 -29.92 21.63
N ARG A 605 -4.36 -28.79 21.34
CA ARG A 605 -3.25 -28.28 22.13
C ARG A 605 -3.55 -26.87 22.63
N VAL A 606 -3.60 -26.73 23.96
CA VAL A 606 -3.69 -25.42 24.62
C VAL A 606 -2.27 -24.94 24.94
N LEU A 607 -1.87 -23.80 24.36
CA LEU A 607 -0.54 -23.22 24.55
C LEU A 607 -0.54 -22.28 25.76
N ASP A 608 0.32 -22.56 26.73
CA ASP A 608 0.33 -21.80 27.99
C ASP A 608 0.88 -20.39 27.82
N GLY A 609 0.19 -19.40 28.40
CA GLY A 609 0.55 -17.98 28.37
C GLY A 609 0.42 -17.29 27.00
N VAL A 610 -0.17 -17.98 26.01
CA VAL A 610 -0.29 -17.49 24.64
C VAL A 610 -1.61 -16.72 24.45
N SER A 611 -1.52 -15.52 23.86
CA SER A 611 -2.66 -14.68 23.48
C SER A 611 -3.24 -15.09 22.11
N HIS A 612 -4.27 -14.39 21.63
CA HIS A 612 -4.90 -14.69 20.33
C HIS A 612 -3.94 -14.49 19.14
N MET A 613 -3.00 -13.54 19.22
CA MET A 613 -2.10 -13.21 18.11
C MET A 613 -0.86 -14.12 18.05
N LEU A 614 -1.07 -15.45 18.01
CA LEU A 614 -0.03 -16.48 18.01
C LEU A 614 1.10 -16.22 17.00
N PHE A 615 0.77 -15.91 15.75
CA PHE A 615 1.75 -15.68 14.69
C PHE A 615 2.38 -14.28 14.69
N HIS A 616 2.20 -13.50 15.76
CA HIS A 616 2.81 -12.18 15.93
C HIS A 616 3.46 -12.04 17.31
N GLU A 617 2.65 -12.14 18.38
CA GLU A 617 3.13 -12.02 19.77
C GLU A 617 3.94 -13.24 20.23
N HIS A 618 3.74 -14.39 19.59
CA HIS A 618 4.37 -15.66 19.93
C HIS A 618 4.96 -16.35 18.68
N LEU A 619 5.45 -15.55 17.73
CA LEU A 619 5.83 -16.01 16.39
C LEU A 619 6.77 -17.25 16.36
N PRO A 620 7.88 -17.32 17.14
CA PRO A 620 8.73 -18.52 17.16
C PRO A 620 7.96 -19.79 17.54
N LEU A 621 7.06 -19.69 18.52
CA LEU A 621 6.23 -20.81 18.98
C LEU A 621 5.17 -21.19 17.94
N GLY A 622 4.57 -20.21 17.26
CA GLY A 622 3.62 -20.46 16.17
C GLY A 622 4.27 -21.22 15.01
N ILE A 623 5.45 -20.78 14.57
CA ILE A 623 6.22 -21.46 13.53
C ILE A 623 6.58 -22.89 13.97
N GLU A 624 7.12 -23.05 15.18
CA GLU A 624 7.50 -24.35 15.73
C GLU A 624 6.31 -25.31 15.86
N THR A 625 5.15 -24.79 16.23
CA THR A 625 3.92 -25.59 16.37
C THR A 625 3.48 -26.17 15.03
N ILE A 626 3.53 -25.39 13.95
CA ILE A 626 3.22 -25.88 12.60
C ILE A 626 4.31 -26.87 12.15
N ALA A 627 5.57 -26.45 12.19
CA ALA A 627 6.69 -27.25 11.65
C ALA A 627 6.80 -28.62 12.34
N SER A 628 6.79 -28.66 13.67
CA SER A 628 6.91 -29.90 14.43
C SER A 628 5.77 -30.88 14.14
N TYR A 629 4.53 -30.39 14.10
CA TYR A 629 3.37 -31.25 13.85
C TYR A 629 3.36 -31.80 12.43
N VAL A 630 3.60 -30.94 11.44
CA VAL A 630 3.62 -31.33 10.03
C VAL A 630 4.75 -32.33 9.76
N SER A 631 5.98 -32.07 10.24
CA SER A 631 7.10 -33.00 10.12
C SER A 631 6.82 -34.35 10.78
N GLN A 632 6.26 -34.35 12.00
CA GLN A 632 5.93 -35.58 12.72
C GLN A 632 4.91 -36.43 11.97
N ARG A 633 3.89 -35.80 11.36
CA ARG A 633 2.81 -36.51 10.66
C ARG A 633 3.21 -37.01 9.28
N LEU A 634 4.06 -36.28 8.58
CA LEU A 634 4.49 -36.61 7.23
C LEU A 634 5.77 -37.46 7.19
N GLY A 635 6.44 -37.66 8.33
CA GLY A 635 7.67 -38.45 8.43
C GLY A 635 8.91 -37.73 7.89
N SER A 636 8.83 -36.41 7.69
CA SER A 636 9.95 -35.56 7.27
C SER A 636 10.80 -35.19 8.50
N PRO A 637 12.13 -35.28 8.46
CA PRO A 637 12.96 -34.81 9.56
C PRO A 637 12.74 -33.31 9.76
N ALA A 638 12.31 -32.89 10.95
CA ALA A 638 12.33 -31.47 11.31
C ALA A 638 13.79 -31.00 11.22
N ALA A 639 14.07 -30.05 10.33
CA ALA A 639 15.37 -29.38 10.34
C ALA A 639 15.49 -28.64 11.68
N VAL A 640 16.43 -29.10 12.52
CA VAL A 640 16.71 -28.62 13.88
C VAL A 640 17.20 -27.19 13.88
#